data_AF-A0A2E0DG28-F1
#
_entry.id   AF-A0A2E0DG28-F1
#
_cell.length_a   1.000
_cell.length_b   1.000
_cell.length_c   1.000
_cell.angle_alpha   90.00
_cell.angle_beta   90.00
_cell.angle_gamma   90.00
#
_symmetry.space_group_name_H-M   'P 1'
#
loop_
_entity.id
_entity.type
_entity.pdbx_description
1 polymer ?
#
loop_
_entity_poly.entity_id
_entity_poly.type
_entity_poly.pdbx_seq_one_letter_code
_entity_poly.pdbx_strand_id
1 'polypeptide(L)'
;MSRARAAIISLVLASTLALVSPASIAEEGEITIVEGHVDGHGPAWLEFECLQVSCTELELVVRVDGAEYVISDTHLVQWSGIVDSNLSWRVNVGGGFDIDDIVHDSILPDDANLVEPGDLPETVPVPGNQAVDFEIDATSICQLDRCEINIQSEIQELAEGAVIVGSLENQEDKDSIRIPGGNGDVVVIEDFRAGGVADLEIWESGTSSKSLLGTYPSESSFPMILDYPMNSTLWLRIVHPNDSGLTTYKIDVSRFDNSLEAPDGGELEGEWNHGEHLEFRSVTYTGHVSGFDSDGDSLLLQAGGKMDINPDCAFIGEVSVGIHLIAPSGEIAIQEQGAKCPDEIATPADVFSIEFRITSNGPSSWTIGISSDSNNDGNMIGDAPDYLWSEGSPIGYYGPIIPGPGVLSGTLGPGDNVDVHAIKIEDANGSRVYIRDEGASPVNFQIQSLEQGSWIILNSTNGSMISLPVGTHALRIEKLASSDAEVEYRFTLIYAGEDIPDDAQLSDLSYLFRDLYLFLGALMVVPLVIVIWWERKRLFYGSRGSEIIEIHERRRLRRLRERLSKDASESEVNEQVVESALHQLGDSPWAGIISEWGDPVIRHMTEQIEVCAWGVDKGDSLILGIRVGAEDWKLAAIRFHSPEGAVAGISEVSPKRLFGGDEVFLDTLESESKTFIRVKIDGNPSVLSFQLSGLVGGEPVAATPRSAVDWKSLEEE
;
A
#
# COMPACT_ATOMS: atom_id res chain seq x y z
N MET A 1 -22.86 0.12 46.87
CA MET A 1 -22.39 -1.28 46.77
C MET A 1 -21.53 -1.35 45.52
N SER A 2 -20.31 -0.83 45.47
CA SER A 2 -19.10 -1.24 46.18
C SER A 2 -18.91 -2.75 46.21
N ARG A 3 -18.01 -3.24 45.35
CA ARG A 3 -17.18 -4.46 45.46
C ARG A 3 -16.25 -4.41 44.25
N ALA A 4 -15.12 -3.74 44.41
CA ALA A 4 -13.84 -4.31 44.82
C ALA A 4 -13.09 -4.80 43.58
N ARG A 5 -12.39 -3.86 42.94
CA ARG A 5 -11.27 -4.15 42.06
C ARG A 5 -10.15 -4.68 42.95
N ALA A 6 -9.84 -5.97 42.84
CA ALA A 6 -8.59 -6.50 43.36
C ALA A 6 -7.48 -5.98 42.44
N ALA A 7 -6.74 -4.98 42.92
CA ALA A 7 -5.46 -4.64 42.35
C ALA A 7 -4.49 -5.74 42.79
N ILE A 8 -4.05 -6.56 41.84
CA ILE A 8 -2.91 -7.44 42.02
C ILE A 8 -1.70 -6.49 41.95
N ILE A 9 -1.08 -6.26 43.10
CA ILE A 9 0.21 -5.59 43.20
C ILE A 9 1.22 -6.65 42.77
N SER A 10 1.68 -6.57 41.53
CA SER A 10 2.91 -7.23 41.11
C SER A 10 4.04 -6.56 41.87
N LEU A 11 4.61 -7.29 42.84
CA LEU A 11 5.84 -6.91 43.51
C LEU A 11 6.98 -7.29 42.56
N VAL A 12 7.48 -6.33 41.79
CA VAL A 12 8.74 -6.47 41.08
C VAL A 12 9.82 -6.25 42.14
N LEU A 13 10.48 -7.32 42.59
CA LEU A 13 11.72 -7.18 43.38
C LEU A 13 12.77 -6.61 42.44
N ALA A 14 13.29 -5.45 42.79
CA ALA A 14 14.37 -4.80 42.08
C ALA A 14 15.55 -4.69 43.05
N SER A 15 16.67 -5.33 42.72
CA SER A 15 17.96 -4.92 43.24
C SER A 15 18.17 -3.46 42.82
N THR A 16 18.31 -2.57 43.80
CA THR A 16 18.49 -1.14 43.52
C THR A 16 19.75 -0.66 44.23
N LEU A 17 20.84 -0.51 43.47
CA LEU A 17 21.92 0.38 43.86
C LEU A 17 21.44 1.82 43.61
N ALA A 18 21.37 2.63 44.66
CA ALA A 18 21.10 4.04 44.53
C ALA A 18 22.42 4.82 44.68
N LEU A 19 22.87 5.42 43.58
CA LEU A 19 24.03 6.31 43.56
C LEU A 19 23.58 7.68 44.07
N VAL A 20 24.05 8.09 45.25
CA VAL A 20 23.69 9.39 45.83
C VAL A 20 24.81 10.38 45.53
N SER A 21 24.53 11.39 44.71
CA SER A 21 25.44 12.54 44.55
C SER A 21 25.39 13.41 45.83
N PRO A 22 26.51 14.03 46.26
CA PRO A 22 26.57 14.72 47.53
C PRO A 22 25.73 16.00 47.51
N ALA A 23 24.46 15.89 47.92
CA ALA A 23 23.60 17.02 48.19
C ALA A 23 23.81 17.48 49.64
N SER A 24 24.69 18.47 49.79
CA SER A 24 24.89 19.35 50.94
C SER A 24 23.83 19.30 52.06
N ILE A 25 24.24 18.90 53.27
CA ILE A 25 24.24 19.72 54.49
C ILE A 25 25.28 19.09 55.43
N ALA A 26 26.32 19.87 55.74
CA ALA A 26 27.34 19.50 56.69
C ALA A 26 26.77 19.51 58.13
N GLU A 27 26.78 18.35 58.77
CA GLU A 27 27.27 18.21 60.14
C GLU A 27 28.55 17.36 60.06
N GLU A 28 29.54 17.68 60.87
CA GLU A 28 30.91 17.13 60.82
C GLU A 28 30.95 15.60 60.72
N GLY A 29 31.65 15.07 59.71
CA GLY A 29 32.42 13.82 59.87
C GLY A 29 32.14 12.65 58.94
N GLU A 30 31.10 12.63 58.08
CA GLU A 30 30.80 11.40 57.34
C GLU A 30 29.93 11.67 56.09
N ILE A 31 30.35 11.20 54.90
CA ILE A 31 29.58 11.30 53.66
C ILE A 31 29.20 9.89 53.21
N THR A 32 27.90 9.59 53.12
CA THR A 32 27.42 8.35 52.50
C THR A 32 27.54 8.46 50.98
N ILE A 33 28.28 7.55 50.35
CA ILE A 33 28.59 7.58 48.92
C ILE A 33 27.84 6.47 48.17
N VAL A 34 27.67 5.29 48.80
CA VAL A 34 26.98 4.15 48.19
C VAL A 34 25.94 3.61 49.15
N GLU A 35 24.73 3.33 48.65
CA GLU A 35 23.73 2.54 49.38
C GLU A 35 23.08 1.51 48.46
N GLY A 36 22.75 0.34 49.03
CA GLY A 36 22.10 -0.74 48.31
C GLY A 36 21.21 -1.59 49.21
N HIS A 37 20.31 -2.31 48.56
CA HIS A 37 19.34 -3.18 49.21
C HIS A 37 19.00 -4.38 48.32
N VAL A 38 18.92 -5.56 48.92
CA VAL A 38 18.51 -6.82 48.31
C VAL A 38 17.56 -7.54 49.27
N ASP A 39 16.45 -8.02 48.73
CA ASP A 39 15.59 -8.98 49.42
C ASP A 39 15.84 -10.36 48.79
N GLY A 40 16.10 -11.38 49.61
CA GLY A 40 16.47 -12.71 49.13
C GLY A 40 16.97 -13.60 50.26
N HIS A 41 17.11 -14.89 49.96
CA HIS A 41 17.70 -15.87 50.87
C HIS A 41 18.97 -16.45 50.25
N GLY A 42 20.06 -16.49 51.00
CA GLY A 42 21.31 -17.12 50.57
C GLY A 42 22.56 -16.43 51.13
N PRO A 43 23.74 -16.98 50.84
CA PRO A 43 24.98 -16.35 51.23
C PRO A 43 25.23 -15.10 50.38
N ALA A 44 25.80 -14.08 51.02
CA ALA A 44 26.08 -12.80 50.42
C ALA A 44 27.47 -12.31 50.84
N TRP A 45 28.12 -11.61 49.93
CA TRP A 45 29.39 -10.96 50.13
C TRP A 45 29.41 -9.57 49.49
N LEU A 46 30.01 -8.62 50.21
CA LEU A 46 30.17 -7.23 49.81
C LEU A 46 31.62 -6.82 50.04
N GLU A 47 32.23 -6.19 49.05
CA GLU A 47 33.58 -5.63 49.14
C GLU A 47 33.64 -4.23 48.54
N PHE A 48 34.32 -3.34 49.27
CA PHE A 48 34.63 -2.00 48.81
C PHE A 48 36.11 -1.69 49.05
N GLU A 49 36.84 -1.47 47.95
CA GLU A 49 38.27 -1.15 47.96
C GLU A 49 38.50 0.31 47.55
N CYS A 50 39.34 1.01 48.30
CA CYS A 50 39.79 2.36 47.97
C CYS A 50 40.93 2.33 46.94
N LEU A 51 40.72 2.96 45.77
CA LEU A 51 41.72 3.10 44.71
C LEU A 51 42.85 4.09 45.05
N GLN A 52 42.64 4.94 46.05
CA GLN A 52 43.65 5.86 46.55
C GLN A 52 44.56 5.18 47.58
N VAL A 53 45.69 5.84 47.90
CA VAL A 53 46.65 5.33 48.90
C VAL A 53 46.00 5.06 50.28
N SER A 54 44.94 5.79 50.63
CA SER A 54 44.11 5.57 51.80
C SER A 54 42.87 6.46 51.73
N CYS A 55 41.69 5.90 51.95
CA CYS A 55 40.44 6.61 52.16
C CYS A 55 40.21 6.75 53.67
N THR A 56 40.25 7.98 54.19
CA THR A 56 39.99 8.20 55.62
C THR A 56 38.51 7.99 55.91
N GLU A 57 38.18 7.35 57.04
CA GLU A 57 36.80 7.11 57.47
C GLU A 57 35.97 6.27 56.48
N LEU A 58 36.61 5.36 55.72
CA LEU A 58 35.90 4.35 54.94
C LEU A 58 35.24 3.34 55.91
N GLU A 59 33.91 3.34 55.92
CA GLU A 59 33.07 2.54 56.80
C GLU A 59 31.92 1.89 56.01
N LEU A 60 31.77 0.58 56.16
CA LEU A 60 30.66 -0.22 55.65
C LEU A 60 29.69 -0.55 56.80
N VAL A 61 28.45 -0.07 56.66
CA VAL A 61 27.33 -0.36 57.57
C VAL A 61 26.40 -1.34 56.87
N VAL A 62 26.38 -2.60 57.32
CA VAL A 62 25.51 -3.66 56.78
C VAL A 62 24.38 -3.94 57.76
N ARG A 63 23.16 -4.04 57.25
CA ARG A 63 21.96 -4.42 58.00
C ARG A 63 21.37 -5.68 57.39
N VAL A 64 21.37 -6.77 58.16
CA VAL A 64 20.88 -8.08 57.74
C VAL A 64 19.87 -8.58 58.73
N ASP A 65 18.64 -8.81 58.28
CA ASP A 65 17.55 -9.39 59.07
C ASP A 65 17.34 -8.76 60.47
N GLY A 66 17.60 -7.44 60.56
CA GLY A 66 17.48 -6.65 61.78
C GLY A 66 18.73 -6.56 62.67
N ALA A 67 19.82 -7.24 62.32
CA ALA A 67 21.16 -7.03 62.89
C ALA A 67 21.92 -5.96 62.11
N GLU A 68 22.75 -5.17 62.79
CA GLU A 68 23.59 -4.12 62.18
C GLU A 68 25.07 -4.43 62.47
N TYR A 69 25.89 -4.40 61.42
CA TYR A 69 27.32 -4.60 61.43
C TYR A 69 28.00 -3.35 60.89
N VAL A 70 29.04 -2.89 61.58
CA VAL A 70 29.81 -1.70 61.20
C VAL A 70 31.28 -2.11 61.09
N ILE A 71 31.84 -1.95 59.90
CA ILE A 71 33.21 -2.35 59.56
C ILE A 71 33.94 -1.14 59.01
N SER A 72 35.07 -0.78 59.59
CA SER A 72 35.87 0.35 59.14
C SER A 72 37.33 -0.04 58.93
N ASP A 73 37.88 0.41 57.80
CA ASP A 73 39.28 0.26 57.41
C ASP A 73 39.63 1.39 56.44
N THR A 74 40.90 1.78 56.32
CA THR A 74 41.30 2.88 55.43
C THR A 74 41.49 2.49 53.97
N HIS A 75 41.45 1.20 53.64
CA HIS A 75 41.74 0.70 52.31
C HIS A 75 40.71 -0.33 51.82
N LEU A 76 40.27 -1.26 52.67
CA LEU A 76 39.36 -2.33 52.27
C LEU A 76 38.33 -2.63 53.36
N VAL A 77 37.05 -2.51 53.04
CA VAL A 77 35.94 -2.96 53.91
C VAL A 77 35.17 -4.07 53.23
N GLN A 78 35.02 -5.20 53.93
CA GLN A 78 34.36 -6.38 53.41
C GLN A 78 33.42 -7.01 54.45
N TRP A 79 32.34 -7.61 53.99
CA TRP A 79 31.39 -8.35 54.82
C TRP A 79 30.91 -9.60 54.08
N SER A 80 30.87 -10.74 54.78
CA SER A 80 30.23 -11.98 54.32
C SER A 80 29.22 -12.47 55.36
N GLY A 81 28.14 -13.09 54.90
CA GLY A 81 27.11 -13.64 55.79
C GLY A 81 25.98 -14.33 55.03
N ILE A 82 25.16 -15.08 55.77
CA ILE A 82 23.93 -15.67 55.24
C ILE A 82 22.77 -14.69 55.49
N VAL A 83 21.99 -14.43 54.45
CA VAL A 83 20.80 -13.57 54.46
C VAL A 83 19.56 -14.45 54.45
N ASP A 84 18.64 -14.24 55.39
CA ASP A 84 17.35 -14.96 55.43
C ASP A 84 16.27 -14.23 54.62
N SER A 85 16.23 -12.89 54.71
CA SER A 85 15.16 -12.11 54.08
C SER A 85 15.59 -10.78 53.49
N ASN A 86 16.40 -9.99 54.19
CA ASN A 86 16.70 -8.61 53.81
C ASN A 86 18.13 -8.24 54.15
N LEU A 87 18.86 -7.76 53.15
CA LEU A 87 20.20 -7.22 53.22
C LEU A 87 20.19 -5.79 52.71
N SER A 88 20.59 -4.83 53.53
CA SER A 88 20.87 -3.45 53.09
C SER A 88 22.23 -2.99 53.57
N TRP A 89 22.90 -2.17 52.79
CA TRP A 89 24.24 -1.66 53.13
C TRP A 89 24.39 -0.19 52.79
N ARG A 90 25.30 0.47 53.51
CA ARG A 90 25.73 1.84 53.27
C ARG A 90 27.24 1.94 53.42
N VAL A 91 27.87 2.64 52.48
CA VAL A 91 29.30 2.95 52.53
C VAL A 91 29.47 4.43 52.75
N ASN A 92 30.18 4.73 53.83
CA ASN A 92 30.55 6.07 54.24
C ASN A 92 32.04 6.28 54.00
N VAL A 93 32.42 7.48 53.59
CA VAL A 93 33.82 7.91 53.50
C VAL A 93 33.98 9.33 54.01
N GLY A 94 35.16 9.65 54.54
CA GLY A 94 35.53 10.97 55.01
C GLY A 94 35.57 12.02 53.89
N GLY A 95 35.56 13.29 54.28
CA GLY A 95 35.51 14.40 53.33
C GLY A 95 36.73 14.48 52.40
N GLY A 96 36.49 14.46 51.08
CA GLY A 96 37.52 14.66 50.06
C GLY A 96 37.71 13.51 49.06
N PHE A 97 36.95 12.42 49.21
CA PHE A 97 36.90 11.28 48.29
C PHE A 97 35.57 11.25 47.54
N ASP A 98 35.56 10.74 46.31
CA ASP A 98 34.36 10.56 45.48
C ASP A 98 34.09 9.06 45.24
N ILE A 99 32.97 8.75 44.61
CA ILE A 99 32.61 7.37 44.26
C ILE A 99 33.59 6.73 43.29
N ASP A 100 34.20 7.53 42.40
CA ASP A 100 35.21 7.07 41.44
C ASP A 100 36.51 6.61 42.13
N ASP A 101 36.68 6.91 43.42
CA ASP A 101 37.82 6.45 44.23
C ASP A 101 37.57 5.09 44.90
N ILE A 102 36.39 4.48 44.71
CA ILE A 102 35.97 3.22 45.35
C ILE A 102 35.59 2.19 44.28
N VAL A 103 36.22 1.01 44.34
CA VAL A 103 35.78 -0.18 43.60
C VAL A 103 34.84 -0.98 44.47
N HIS A 104 33.77 -1.49 43.86
CA HIS A 104 32.77 -2.34 44.51
C HIS A 104 32.70 -3.68 43.79
N ASP A 105 32.77 -4.78 44.56
CA ASP A 105 32.42 -6.11 44.11
C ASP A 105 31.46 -6.77 45.10
N SER A 106 30.63 -7.68 44.62
CA SER A 106 29.63 -8.35 45.44
C SER A 106 29.15 -9.68 44.86
N ILE A 107 28.78 -10.59 45.76
CA ILE A 107 28.00 -11.78 45.47
C ILE A 107 26.71 -11.65 46.25
N LEU A 108 25.58 -11.59 45.56
CA LEU A 108 24.28 -11.35 46.18
C LEU A 108 23.31 -12.47 45.81
N PRO A 109 22.42 -12.88 46.74
CA PRO A 109 21.36 -13.82 46.44
C PRO A 109 20.39 -13.17 45.44
N ASP A 110 20.09 -13.88 44.36
CA ASP A 110 19.14 -13.46 43.33
C ASP A 110 18.19 -14.64 43.05
N ASP A 111 16.94 -14.36 42.70
CA ASP A 111 15.92 -15.37 42.40
C ASP A 111 16.30 -16.22 41.16
N ALA A 112 17.19 -15.70 40.30
CA ALA A 112 17.73 -16.43 39.14
C ALA A 112 18.88 -17.39 39.49
N ASN A 113 19.54 -17.21 40.64
CA ASN A 113 20.69 -18.02 41.05
C ASN A 113 20.22 -19.31 41.74
N LEU A 114 20.92 -20.42 41.49
CA LEU A 114 20.81 -21.64 42.28
C LEU A 114 21.57 -21.44 43.59
N VAL A 115 20.86 -20.95 44.59
CA VAL A 115 21.38 -20.84 45.95
C VAL A 115 21.46 -22.22 46.59
N GLU A 116 22.59 -22.53 47.23
CA GLU A 116 22.75 -23.78 47.97
C GLU A 116 21.59 -23.99 48.96
N PRO A 117 20.91 -25.16 48.95
CA PRO A 117 19.78 -25.41 49.85
C PRO A 117 20.21 -25.69 51.31
N GLY A 118 21.52 -25.82 51.53
CA GLY A 118 22.20 -26.16 52.76
C GLY A 118 23.61 -26.67 52.43
N ASP A 119 24.36 -27.03 53.47
CA ASP A 119 25.72 -27.58 53.40
C ASP A 119 25.81 -28.74 52.39
N LEU A 120 26.71 -28.62 51.41
CA LEU A 120 26.86 -29.59 50.34
C LEU A 120 27.88 -30.68 50.74
N PRO A 121 27.91 -31.82 50.03
CA PRO A 121 28.82 -32.91 50.40
C PRO A 121 30.31 -32.53 50.23
N GLU A 122 31.13 -32.72 51.26
CA GLU A 122 32.58 -32.48 51.18
C GLU A 122 33.36 -33.39 50.21
N THR A 123 32.77 -34.54 49.88
CA THR A 123 33.48 -35.60 49.15
C THR A 123 32.89 -35.85 47.78
N VAL A 124 33.72 -35.68 46.74
CA VAL A 124 33.45 -36.30 45.44
C VAL A 124 33.39 -37.83 45.60
N PRO A 125 32.30 -38.50 45.19
CA PRO A 125 32.08 -39.93 45.41
C PRO A 125 33.21 -40.80 44.87
N VAL A 126 33.48 -41.90 45.57
CA VAL A 126 34.41 -42.94 45.10
C VAL A 126 33.71 -43.95 44.21
N PRO A 127 34.44 -44.59 43.28
CA PRO A 127 33.92 -45.67 42.44
C PRO A 127 33.10 -46.72 43.20
N GLY A 128 31.82 -46.89 42.80
CA GLY A 128 30.91 -47.88 43.39
C GLY A 128 30.09 -47.43 44.59
N ASN A 129 30.24 -46.17 45.05
CA ASN A 129 29.38 -45.55 46.06
C ASN A 129 28.83 -44.22 45.54
N GLN A 130 27.94 -44.29 44.54
CA GLN A 130 27.30 -43.13 43.90
C GLN A 130 25.99 -42.76 44.62
N ALA A 131 26.05 -42.51 45.94
CA ALA A 131 24.94 -41.78 46.56
C ALA A 131 24.98 -40.37 45.94
N VAL A 132 23.96 -40.08 45.14
CA VAL A 132 23.77 -38.79 44.47
C VAL A 132 23.13 -37.85 45.47
N ASP A 133 23.91 -36.93 46.02
CA ASP A 133 23.41 -36.01 47.04
C ASP A 133 23.09 -34.61 46.47
N PHE A 134 23.80 -34.14 45.42
CA PHE A 134 23.47 -32.89 44.72
C PHE A 134 23.96 -32.88 43.26
N GLU A 135 23.06 -32.58 42.31
CA GLU A 135 23.36 -32.46 40.87
C GLU A 135 22.72 -31.20 40.32
N ILE A 136 23.42 -30.56 39.38
CA ILE A 136 22.96 -29.31 38.79
C ILE A 136 22.91 -29.47 37.28
N ASP A 137 21.72 -29.33 36.73
CA ASP A 137 21.53 -29.31 35.28
C ASP A 137 22.00 -27.96 34.73
N ALA A 138 23.22 -27.95 34.19
CA ALA A 138 23.85 -26.79 33.56
C ALA A 138 23.64 -26.77 32.04
N THR A 139 22.69 -27.54 31.50
CA THR A 139 22.54 -27.70 30.05
C THR A 139 22.14 -26.39 29.38
N SER A 140 22.96 -25.95 28.42
CA SER A 140 22.69 -24.78 27.61
C SER A 140 21.63 -25.06 26.55
N ILE A 141 20.78 -24.06 26.34
CA ILE A 141 19.83 -24.01 25.21
C ILE A 141 20.40 -23.27 24.01
N CYS A 142 21.58 -22.65 24.15
CA CYS A 142 22.24 -21.81 23.17
C CYS A 142 23.14 -22.65 22.25
N GLN A 143 22.56 -23.24 21.20
CA GLN A 143 23.29 -23.94 20.14
C GLN A 143 22.75 -23.56 18.76
N LEU A 144 23.65 -23.35 17.79
CA LEU A 144 23.39 -22.76 16.49
C LEU A 144 22.72 -21.38 16.64
N ASP A 145 21.55 -21.16 16.05
CA ASP A 145 20.77 -19.93 16.16
C ASP A 145 19.68 -19.98 17.24
N ARG A 146 19.65 -21.04 18.06
CA ARG A 146 18.60 -21.27 19.07
C ARG A 146 18.72 -20.42 20.33
N CYS A 147 19.75 -19.58 20.40
CA CYS A 147 19.98 -18.65 21.51
C CYS A 147 18.89 -17.58 21.65
N GLU A 148 18.10 -17.30 20.59
CA GLU A 148 17.15 -16.18 20.51
C GLU A 148 15.66 -16.50 20.84
N ILE A 149 15.35 -17.54 21.62
CA ILE A 149 13.95 -17.91 21.91
C ILE A 149 13.49 -17.50 23.33
N ASN A 150 12.98 -16.26 23.47
CA ASN A 150 11.65 -15.95 24.06
C ASN A 150 11.37 -14.43 24.23
N ILE A 151 10.94 -13.73 23.17
CA ILE A 151 10.35 -12.37 23.27
C ILE A 151 8.85 -12.44 23.63
N GLN A 152 8.39 -13.45 24.38
CA GLN A 152 7.00 -13.54 24.85
C GLN A 152 6.83 -13.84 26.35
N SER A 153 7.91 -14.00 27.11
CA SER A 153 7.87 -13.98 28.58
C SER A 153 8.61 -12.74 29.07
N GLU A 154 7.86 -11.72 29.49
CA GLU A 154 8.41 -10.65 30.31
C GLU A 154 9.08 -11.29 31.55
N ILE A 155 10.40 -11.06 31.69
CA ILE A 155 11.23 -11.34 32.87
C ILE A 155 11.67 -12.81 33.02
N GLN A 156 12.65 -13.23 32.23
CA GLN A 156 13.80 -14.00 32.73
C GLN A 156 14.91 -13.90 31.68
N GLU A 157 16.05 -13.28 32.02
CA GLU A 157 17.30 -13.57 31.33
C GLU A 157 17.48 -15.09 31.45
N LEU A 158 17.27 -15.81 30.36
CA LEU A 158 17.52 -17.25 30.32
C LEU A 158 19.04 -17.39 30.44
N ALA A 159 19.51 -17.79 31.62
CA ALA A 159 20.91 -18.13 31.82
C ALA A 159 21.30 -19.22 30.81
N GLU A 160 22.42 -19.02 30.12
CA GLU A 160 22.99 -19.98 29.17
C GLU A 160 23.40 -21.29 29.85
N GLY A 161 23.45 -21.31 31.18
CA GLY A 161 23.72 -22.48 32.00
C GLY A 161 23.15 -22.32 33.41
N ALA A 162 23.94 -22.70 34.40
CA ALA A 162 23.59 -22.64 35.81
C ALA A 162 24.54 -21.73 36.57
N VAL A 163 23.96 -20.74 37.27
CA VAL A 163 24.69 -19.88 38.19
C VAL A 163 24.44 -20.37 39.61
N ILE A 164 25.51 -20.69 40.33
CA ILE A 164 25.43 -21.31 41.65
C ILE A 164 26.06 -20.37 42.67
N VAL A 165 25.38 -20.16 43.79
CA VAL A 165 25.85 -19.32 44.88
C VAL A 165 25.84 -20.15 46.15
N GLY A 166 27.01 -20.26 46.79
CA GLY A 166 27.19 -21.07 47.99
C GLY A 166 28.18 -20.46 48.97
N SER A 167 28.45 -21.17 50.08
CA SER A 167 29.35 -20.70 51.12
C SER A 167 30.11 -21.81 51.82
N LEU A 168 31.36 -21.52 52.15
CA LEU A 168 32.22 -22.39 52.95
C LEU A 168 32.41 -21.80 54.35
N GLU A 169 32.05 -22.54 55.40
CA GLU A 169 32.15 -22.10 56.79
C GLU A 169 33.60 -21.93 57.26
N ASN A 170 34.50 -22.82 56.83
CA ASN A 170 35.91 -22.87 57.24
C ASN A 170 36.74 -23.84 56.35
N GLN A 171 38.00 -24.13 56.72
CA GLN A 171 38.90 -25.01 55.95
C GLN A 171 38.46 -26.48 55.83
N GLU A 172 37.68 -26.98 56.78
CA GLU A 172 37.21 -28.37 56.73
C GLU A 172 36.05 -28.49 55.74
N ASP A 173 35.27 -27.42 55.61
CA ASP A 173 34.13 -27.32 54.73
C ASP A 173 34.53 -27.29 53.24
N LYS A 174 33.79 -28.05 52.44
CA LYS A 174 33.99 -28.22 51.01
C LYS A 174 32.64 -28.53 50.38
N ASP A 175 32.44 -28.01 49.19
CA ASP A 175 31.22 -28.25 48.45
C ASP A 175 31.51 -29.04 47.19
N SER A 176 31.01 -30.27 47.11
CA SER A 176 31.13 -31.11 45.90
C SER A 176 29.82 -31.14 45.12
N ILE A 177 29.88 -30.71 43.87
CA ILE A 177 28.75 -30.56 42.96
C ILE A 177 28.96 -31.46 41.75
N ARG A 178 27.95 -32.24 41.37
CA ARG A 178 27.98 -33.03 40.13
C ARG A 178 27.38 -32.23 38.98
N ILE A 179 28.08 -32.19 37.86
CA ILE A 179 27.53 -31.76 36.58
C ILE A 179 27.09 -33.02 35.81
N PRO A 180 25.78 -33.23 35.56
CA PRO A 180 25.30 -34.34 34.76
C PRO A 180 25.62 -34.10 33.30
N GLY A 181 26.19 -35.10 32.63
CA GLY A 181 26.50 -35.04 31.21
C GLY A 181 26.94 -36.38 30.63
N GLY A 182 27.27 -36.36 29.35
CA GLY A 182 27.62 -37.50 28.52
C GLY A 182 28.93 -37.31 27.76
N ASN A 183 29.32 -38.35 27.05
CA ASN A 183 30.53 -38.34 26.23
C ASN A 183 30.33 -37.45 24.99
N GLY A 184 31.24 -36.50 24.79
CA GLY A 184 31.20 -35.52 23.70
C GLY A 184 30.64 -34.17 24.13
N ASP A 185 30.04 -34.06 25.31
CA ASP A 185 29.64 -32.77 25.86
C ASP A 185 30.86 -31.88 26.15
N VAL A 186 30.67 -30.58 25.98
CA VAL A 186 31.64 -29.56 26.36
C VAL A 186 31.10 -28.77 27.55
N VAL A 187 31.93 -28.57 28.57
CA VAL A 187 31.57 -27.79 29.76
C VAL A 187 32.40 -26.52 29.78
N VAL A 188 31.72 -25.39 29.88
CA VAL A 188 32.32 -24.06 30.00
C VAL A 188 32.06 -23.52 31.40
N ILE A 189 33.12 -23.15 32.10
CA ILE A 189 33.04 -22.40 33.34
C ILE A 189 33.29 -20.94 32.96
N GLU A 190 32.21 -20.15 32.92
CA GLU A 190 32.23 -18.77 32.45
C GLU A 190 32.91 -17.84 33.46
N ASP A 191 32.65 -18.08 34.75
CA ASP A 191 33.18 -17.28 35.85
C ASP A 191 33.23 -18.10 37.15
N PHE A 192 34.22 -17.84 37.99
CA PHE A 192 34.28 -18.35 39.36
C PHE A 192 34.84 -17.27 40.29
N ARG A 193 33.99 -16.79 41.18
CA ARG A 193 34.32 -15.74 42.14
C ARG A 193 34.12 -16.22 43.56
N ALA A 194 34.93 -15.69 44.46
CA ALA A 194 34.80 -15.93 45.88
C ALA A 194 35.06 -14.63 46.64
N GLY A 195 34.29 -14.39 47.70
CA GLY A 195 34.45 -13.23 48.58
C GLY A 195 35.66 -13.31 49.52
N GLY A 196 36.56 -14.23 49.26
CA GLY A 196 37.69 -14.60 50.09
C GLY A 196 38.57 -15.54 49.29
N VAL A 197 39.40 -16.32 49.97
CA VAL A 197 40.27 -17.28 49.26
C VAL A 197 39.53 -18.60 49.12
N ALA A 198 39.11 -18.93 47.89
CA ALA A 198 38.59 -20.25 47.54
C ALA A 198 39.23 -20.76 46.25
N ASP A 199 39.44 -22.07 46.19
CA ASP A 199 39.93 -22.76 45.01
C ASP A 199 38.83 -23.67 44.45
N LEU A 200 38.69 -23.68 43.13
CA LEU A 200 37.86 -24.62 42.39
C LEU A 200 38.69 -25.82 41.95
N GLU A 201 38.35 -27.00 42.47
CA GLU A 201 38.92 -28.27 42.04
C GLU A 201 38.00 -28.98 41.04
N ILE A 202 38.58 -29.44 39.95
CA ILE A 202 37.85 -30.18 38.90
C ILE A 202 38.20 -31.65 39.02
N TRP A 203 37.20 -32.48 39.24
CA TRP A 203 37.34 -33.91 39.48
C TRP A 203 36.62 -34.74 38.43
N GLU A 204 37.24 -35.86 38.09
CA GLU A 204 36.63 -36.95 37.37
C GLU A 204 36.36 -38.10 38.35
N SER A 205 35.13 -38.62 38.35
CA SER A 205 34.79 -39.82 39.13
C SER A 205 34.05 -40.84 38.27
N GLY A 206 34.66 -42.02 38.10
CA GLY A 206 34.13 -43.12 37.32
C GLY A 206 33.83 -44.37 38.14
N THR A 207 33.62 -45.49 37.45
CA THR A 207 33.33 -46.80 38.08
C THR A 207 34.55 -47.53 38.61
N SER A 208 35.77 -47.08 38.25
CA SER A 208 37.02 -47.74 38.63
C SER A 208 38.08 -46.81 39.24
N SER A 209 38.00 -45.49 39.00
CA SER A 209 38.97 -44.53 39.52
C SER A 209 38.33 -43.15 39.77
N LYS A 210 39.02 -42.35 40.58
CA LYS A 210 38.72 -40.94 40.87
C LYS A 210 40.02 -40.16 40.69
N SER A 211 39.99 -39.08 39.91
CA SER A 211 41.16 -38.27 39.49
C SER A 211 40.86 -36.79 39.68
N LEU A 212 41.82 -36.05 40.24
CA LEU A 212 41.83 -34.59 40.20
C LEU A 212 42.42 -34.15 38.86
N LEU A 213 41.66 -33.38 38.07
CA LEU A 213 42.09 -32.86 36.78
C LEU A 213 42.87 -31.55 36.96
N GLY A 214 42.42 -30.67 37.86
CA GLY A 214 43.08 -29.39 38.12
C GLY A 214 42.50 -28.66 39.34
N THR A 215 43.23 -27.65 39.80
CA THR A 215 42.83 -26.75 40.88
C THR A 215 43.07 -25.31 40.41
N TYR A 216 42.04 -24.47 40.53
CA TYR A 216 42.00 -23.12 39.98
C TYR A 216 41.54 -22.13 41.05
N PRO A 217 42.39 -21.18 41.45
CA PRO A 217 41.98 -20.08 42.33
C PRO A 217 40.89 -19.20 41.69
N SER A 218 40.13 -18.45 42.51
CA SER A 218 39.16 -17.44 42.03
C SER A 218 39.77 -16.38 41.11
N GLU A 219 41.06 -16.08 41.27
CA GLU A 219 41.80 -15.11 40.43
C GLU A 219 42.25 -15.70 39.06
N SER A 220 41.81 -16.90 38.71
CA SER A 220 42.18 -17.52 37.44
C SER A 220 41.54 -16.80 36.25
N SER A 221 42.08 -17.02 35.06
CA SER A 221 41.46 -16.53 33.83
C SER A 221 40.30 -17.44 33.44
N PHE A 222 39.11 -16.85 33.29
CA PHE A 222 37.91 -17.47 32.72
C PHE A 222 37.51 -16.72 31.42
N PRO A 223 36.71 -17.31 30.51
CA PRO A 223 36.09 -18.63 30.60
C PRO A 223 37.09 -19.78 30.43
N MET A 224 36.77 -20.93 31.02
CA MET A 224 37.52 -22.18 30.88
C MET A 224 36.65 -23.22 30.19
N ILE A 225 37.19 -23.85 29.13
CA ILE A 225 36.49 -24.89 28.37
C ILE A 225 37.11 -26.25 28.67
N LEU A 226 36.25 -27.23 28.93
CA LEU A 226 36.61 -28.57 29.36
C LEU A 226 35.81 -29.61 28.57
N ASP A 227 36.47 -30.71 28.22
CA ASP A 227 35.76 -31.89 27.74
C ASP A 227 35.06 -32.60 28.89
N TYR A 228 33.82 -33.04 28.67
CA TYR A 228 33.17 -33.92 29.62
C TYR A 228 33.87 -35.29 29.63
N PRO A 229 34.24 -35.83 30.81
CA PRO A 229 35.03 -37.05 30.91
C PRO A 229 34.39 -38.31 30.28
N MET A 230 35.19 -39.09 29.54
CA MET A 230 34.71 -40.33 28.91
C MET A 230 34.40 -41.43 29.95
N ASN A 231 33.17 -41.91 30.00
CA ASN A 231 32.71 -43.01 30.89
C ASN A 231 32.83 -42.71 32.41
N SER A 232 32.83 -41.44 32.77
CA SER A 232 32.92 -40.95 34.14
C SER A 232 32.01 -39.73 34.31
N THR A 233 31.99 -39.16 35.51
CA THR A 233 31.17 -37.99 35.84
C THR A 233 32.09 -36.83 36.20
N LEU A 234 31.71 -35.64 35.76
CA LEU A 234 32.38 -34.40 36.10
C LEU A 234 31.87 -33.87 37.44
N TRP A 235 32.81 -33.50 38.31
CA TRP A 235 32.53 -32.93 39.61
C TRP A 235 33.33 -31.64 39.79
N LEU A 236 32.64 -30.61 40.28
CA LEU A 236 33.25 -29.38 40.73
C LEU A 236 33.31 -29.44 42.26
N ARG A 237 34.48 -29.18 42.84
CA ARG A 237 34.62 -29.11 44.29
C ARG A 237 35.24 -27.80 44.69
N ILE A 238 34.52 -27.01 45.48
CA ILE A 238 35.03 -25.75 46.02
C ILE A 238 35.70 -26.08 47.35
N VAL A 239 36.92 -25.60 47.53
CA VAL A 239 37.70 -25.84 48.74
C VAL A 239 38.29 -24.55 49.26
N HIS A 240 38.48 -24.51 50.58
CA HIS A 240 39.07 -23.38 51.24
C HIS A 240 40.57 -23.64 51.52
N PRO A 241 41.53 -22.99 50.80
CA PRO A 241 42.95 -23.33 50.89
C PRO A 241 43.63 -22.87 52.19
N ASN A 242 43.17 -21.79 52.82
CA ASN A 242 43.70 -21.21 54.06
C ASN A 242 42.57 -20.95 55.08
N ASP A 243 42.85 -20.71 56.36
CA ASP A 243 41.77 -20.50 57.36
C ASP A 243 41.26 -19.06 57.28
N SER A 244 40.14 -18.82 56.58
CA SER A 244 39.53 -17.50 56.52
C SER A 244 38.01 -17.53 56.63
N GLY A 245 37.48 -18.00 57.77
CA GLY A 245 36.08 -17.79 58.14
C GLY A 245 35.06 -18.17 57.03
N LEU A 246 33.89 -17.53 57.06
CA LEU A 246 32.85 -17.77 56.07
C LEU A 246 33.23 -17.13 54.72
N THR A 247 33.37 -17.95 53.68
CA THR A 247 33.66 -17.52 52.32
C THR A 247 32.48 -17.84 51.41
N THR A 248 31.82 -16.80 50.87
CA THR A 248 30.79 -16.96 49.84
C THR A 248 31.44 -17.12 48.47
N TYR A 249 30.93 -18.01 47.64
CA TYR A 249 31.38 -18.18 46.26
C TYR A 249 30.22 -18.14 45.28
N LYS A 250 30.56 -17.82 44.03
CA LYS A 250 29.68 -17.85 42.87
C LYS A 250 30.40 -18.54 41.73
N ILE A 251 29.73 -19.49 41.08
CA ILE A 251 30.23 -20.14 39.87
C ILE A 251 29.17 -20.08 38.78
N ASP A 252 29.60 -19.78 37.56
CA ASP A 252 28.78 -19.78 36.35
C ASP A 252 29.27 -20.91 35.44
N VAL A 253 28.40 -21.87 35.15
CA VAL A 253 28.75 -23.08 34.40
C VAL A 253 27.68 -23.40 33.37
N SER A 254 28.12 -23.67 32.14
CA SER A 254 27.29 -24.06 31.01
C SER A 254 27.78 -25.40 30.46
N ARG A 255 26.86 -26.32 30.16
CA ARG A 255 27.12 -27.60 29.51
C ARG A 255 26.46 -27.60 28.14
N PHE A 256 27.25 -27.77 27.10
CA PHE A 256 26.77 -27.94 25.74
C PHE A 256 26.64 -29.43 25.45
N ASP A 257 25.39 -29.86 25.31
CA ASP A 257 25.03 -31.26 25.09
C ASP A 257 25.24 -31.60 23.62
N ASN A 258 26.14 -32.55 23.33
CA ASN A 258 26.44 -32.90 21.95
C ASN A 258 25.23 -33.53 21.25
N SER A 259 24.26 -34.08 21.98
CA SER A 259 23.06 -34.69 21.38
C SER A 259 22.01 -33.67 20.93
N LEU A 260 22.22 -32.38 21.19
CA LEU A 260 21.28 -31.31 20.84
C LEU A 260 21.85 -30.32 19.82
N GLU A 261 23.12 -30.47 19.43
CA GLU A 261 23.85 -29.48 18.65
C GLU A 261 23.32 -29.32 17.22
N ALA A 262 23.01 -30.44 16.57
CA ALA A 262 22.45 -30.50 15.24
C ALA A 262 20.97 -30.04 15.16
N PRO A 263 20.52 -29.50 14.00
CA PRO A 263 19.13 -29.05 13.82
C PRO A 263 18.06 -30.14 14.02
N ASP A 264 18.36 -31.39 13.66
CA ASP A 264 17.49 -32.56 13.83
C ASP A 264 17.81 -33.39 15.10
N GLY A 265 18.74 -32.89 15.93
CA GLY A 265 19.27 -33.55 17.10
C GLY A 265 20.44 -34.49 16.78
N GLY A 266 21.36 -34.63 17.71
CA GLY A 266 22.67 -35.26 17.51
C GLY A 266 23.80 -34.23 17.50
N GLU A 267 25.01 -34.75 17.30
CA GLU A 267 26.27 -34.01 17.20
C GLU A 267 26.42 -33.45 15.78
N LEU A 268 27.02 -32.26 15.65
CA LEU A 268 27.40 -31.76 14.34
C LEU A 268 28.59 -32.59 13.83
N GLU A 269 28.53 -33.03 12.57
CA GLU A 269 29.65 -33.74 11.94
C GLU A 269 30.53 -32.78 11.14
N GLY A 270 31.79 -33.16 10.88
CA GLY A 270 32.76 -32.32 10.16
C GLY A 270 32.42 -32.03 8.69
N GLU A 271 31.41 -32.73 8.15
CA GLU A 271 30.77 -32.42 6.88
C GLU A 271 29.26 -32.36 7.09
N TRP A 272 28.59 -31.41 6.43
CA TRP A 272 27.16 -31.21 6.64
C TRP A 272 26.33 -32.41 6.17
N ASN A 273 25.61 -33.03 7.10
CA ASN A 273 24.76 -34.19 6.82
C ASN A 273 23.28 -34.00 7.22
N HIS A 274 22.91 -32.81 7.71
CA HIS A 274 21.58 -32.50 8.27
C HIS A 274 20.55 -32.01 7.23
N GLY A 275 20.76 -32.31 5.95
CA GLY A 275 19.84 -32.00 4.85
C GLY A 275 20.18 -30.71 4.10
N GLU A 276 19.18 -29.88 3.82
CA GLU A 276 19.38 -28.60 3.13
C GLU A 276 20.13 -27.60 4.01
N HIS A 277 20.69 -26.57 3.38
CA HIS A 277 21.35 -25.46 4.09
C HIS A 277 20.38 -24.71 5.00
N LEU A 278 20.90 -24.10 6.07
CA LEU A 278 20.15 -23.15 6.89
C LEU A 278 19.90 -21.86 6.11
N GLU A 279 18.78 -21.19 6.36
CA GLU A 279 18.44 -19.92 5.70
C GLU A 279 19.48 -18.83 6.04
N PHE A 280 19.84 -18.00 5.05
CA PHE A 280 20.74 -16.87 5.28
C PHE A 280 20.02 -15.82 6.12
N ARG A 281 20.46 -15.66 7.37
CA ARG A 281 19.91 -14.68 8.33
C ARG A 281 21.08 -13.94 8.96
N SER A 282 20.90 -12.64 9.20
CA SER A 282 21.87 -11.83 9.94
C SER A 282 21.80 -12.11 11.45
N VAL A 283 22.11 -13.35 11.81
CA VAL A 283 22.16 -13.87 13.18
C VAL A 283 23.54 -14.49 13.42
N THR A 284 23.83 -14.74 14.68
CA THR A 284 25.06 -15.38 15.11
C THR A 284 24.79 -16.83 15.45
N TYR A 285 25.57 -17.73 14.87
CA TYR A 285 25.54 -19.16 15.16
C TYR A 285 26.64 -19.50 16.17
N THR A 286 26.31 -20.27 17.20
CA THR A 286 27.27 -20.74 18.21
C THR A 286 27.35 -22.26 18.25
N GLY A 287 28.51 -22.81 18.57
CA GLY A 287 28.69 -24.26 18.72
C GLY A 287 30.00 -24.61 19.42
N HIS A 288 30.20 -25.91 19.66
CA HIS A 288 31.27 -26.38 20.53
C HIS A 288 31.86 -27.69 20.01
N VAL A 289 33.16 -27.69 19.76
CA VAL A 289 33.88 -28.91 19.36
C VAL A 289 34.54 -29.50 20.60
N SER A 290 34.18 -30.73 20.96
CA SER A 290 34.90 -31.50 21.98
C SER A 290 36.31 -31.86 21.49
N GLY A 291 37.30 -31.90 22.39
CA GLY A 291 38.63 -32.43 22.09
C GLY A 291 38.66 -33.92 21.75
N PHE A 292 37.54 -34.64 21.92
CA PHE A 292 37.37 -36.02 21.47
C PHE A 292 36.78 -36.12 20.05
N ASP A 293 36.23 -35.03 19.53
CA ASP A 293 35.75 -34.96 18.16
C ASP A 293 36.90 -34.57 17.22
N SER A 294 37.33 -35.56 16.42
CA SER A 294 38.40 -35.37 15.45
C SER A 294 37.92 -34.89 14.08
N ASP A 295 36.63 -35.06 13.81
CA ASP A 295 36.04 -34.72 12.51
C ASP A 295 35.59 -33.25 12.52
N GLY A 296 35.21 -32.72 13.68
CA GLY A 296 34.82 -31.33 13.90
C GLY A 296 33.34 -31.08 13.59
N ASP A 297 32.98 -29.81 13.51
CA ASP A 297 31.61 -29.39 13.20
C ASP A 297 31.52 -28.83 11.78
N SER A 298 30.30 -28.83 11.23
CA SER A 298 29.98 -28.14 9.99
C SER A 298 28.75 -27.27 10.13
N LEU A 299 28.80 -26.08 9.52
CA LEU A 299 27.71 -25.14 9.43
C LEU A 299 27.46 -24.79 7.97
N LEU A 300 26.36 -25.30 7.40
CA LEU A 300 25.96 -25.01 6.03
C LEU A 300 24.87 -23.94 5.99
N LEU A 301 25.18 -22.80 5.36
CA LEU A 301 24.29 -21.65 5.22
C LEU A 301 23.96 -21.41 3.75
N GLN A 302 22.76 -20.92 3.48
CA GLN A 302 22.37 -20.45 2.16
C GLN A 302 23.28 -19.30 1.72
N ALA A 303 23.63 -19.25 0.44
CA ALA A 303 24.39 -18.13 -0.13
C ALA A 303 23.92 -17.85 -1.55
N GLY A 304 24.14 -16.62 -2.01
CA GLY A 304 23.85 -16.19 -3.37
C GLY A 304 25.07 -16.23 -4.28
N GLY A 305 24.85 -16.12 -5.59
CA GLY A 305 25.91 -15.85 -6.56
C GLY A 305 26.31 -14.37 -6.54
N LYS A 306 27.59 -14.06 -6.78
CA LYS A 306 28.16 -12.67 -6.78
C LYS A 306 27.71 -11.83 -5.59
N MET A 307 27.63 -12.47 -4.44
CA MET A 307 27.25 -11.88 -3.17
C MET A 307 28.51 -11.63 -2.35
N ASP A 308 28.58 -10.47 -1.72
CA ASP A 308 29.60 -10.14 -0.73
C ASP A 308 29.07 -10.49 0.66
N ILE A 309 29.69 -11.46 1.32
CA ILE A 309 29.34 -11.95 2.65
C ILE A 309 30.42 -11.47 3.64
N ASN A 310 29.99 -10.84 4.73
CA ASN A 310 30.86 -10.38 5.81
C ASN A 310 30.66 -11.29 7.03
N PRO A 311 31.54 -12.29 7.24
CA PRO A 311 31.49 -13.12 8.44
C PRO A 311 32.13 -12.41 9.64
N ASP A 312 31.53 -12.55 10.81
CA ASP A 312 32.08 -12.10 12.09
C ASP A 312 32.31 -13.32 12.98
N CYS A 313 33.58 -13.71 13.15
CA CYS A 313 33.95 -14.95 13.81
C CYS A 313 34.69 -14.68 15.12
N ALA A 314 34.23 -15.31 16.19
CA ALA A 314 34.90 -15.35 17.49
C ALA A 314 35.11 -16.81 17.91
N PHE A 315 36.31 -17.12 18.41
CA PHE A 315 36.69 -18.47 18.79
C PHE A 315 37.39 -18.47 20.15
N ILE A 316 37.11 -19.47 20.97
CA ILE A 316 37.81 -19.73 22.23
C ILE A 316 38.44 -21.12 22.15
N GLY A 317 39.76 -21.19 22.37
CA GLY A 317 40.54 -22.42 22.19
C GLY A 317 41.32 -22.46 20.86
N GLU A 318 41.84 -23.63 20.51
CA GLU A 318 42.63 -23.84 19.28
C GLU A 318 41.75 -24.24 18.08
N VAL A 319 40.96 -23.29 17.58
CA VAL A 319 40.04 -23.51 16.45
C VAL A 319 40.69 -23.23 15.10
N SER A 320 40.38 -24.07 14.12
CA SER A 320 40.69 -23.89 12.70
C SER A 320 39.40 -23.97 11.87
N VAL A 321 39.14 -22.96 11.04
CA VAL A 321 37.96 -22.89 10.17
C VAL A 321 38.35 -23.05 8.71
N GLY A 322 37.70 -23.98 8.01
CA GLY A 322 37.71 -24.12 6.56
C GLY A 322 36.42 -23.58 5.97
N ILE A 323 36.51 -22.74 4.93
CA ILE A 323 35.33 -22.16 4.30
C ILE A 323 35.19 -22.72 2.89
N HIS A 324 34.02 -23.27 2.57
CA HIS A 324 33.76 -23.97 1.33
C HIS A 324 32.51 -23.41 0.66
N LEU A 325 32.66 -22.91 -0.57
CA LEU A 325 31.52 -22.48 -1.38
C LEU A 325 31.00 -23.66 -2.19
N ILE A 326 29.70 -23.91 -2.15
CA ILE A 326 29.07 -25.00 -2.89
C ILE A 326 28.38 -24.43 -4.13
N ALA A 327 28.79 -24.95 -5.28
CA ALA A 327 28.23 -24.63 -6.59
C ALA A 327 27.85 -25.93 -7.33
N PRO A 328 27.00 -25.87 -8.38
CA PRO A 328 26.65 -27.03 -9.20
C PRO A 328 27.87 -27.69 -9.86
N SER A 329 28.95 -26.93 -10.09
CA SER A 329 30.22 -27.44 -10.63
C SER A 329 31.05 -28.23 -9.62
N GLY A 330 30.69 -28.18 -8.33
CA GLY A 330 31.42 -28.76 -7.22
C GLY A 330 31.74 -27.74 -6.12
N GLU A 331 32.54 -28.19 -5.17
CA GLU A 331 32.97 -27.41 -4.01
C GLU A 331 34.21 -26.56 -4.34
N ILE A 332 34.22 -25.31 -3.87
CA ILE A 332 35.31 -24.36 -4.01
C ILE A 332 35.79 -23.97 -2.61
N ALA A 333 36.93 -24.50 -2.18
CA ALA A 333 37.52 -24.14 -0.89
C ALA A 333 38.16 -22.75 -0.95
N ILE A 334 37.75 -21.87 -0.03
CA ILE A 334 38.43 -20.62 0.27
C ILE A 334 39.47 -20.96 1.35
N GLN A 335 40.72 -21.13 0.93
CA GLN A 335 41.79 -21.42 1.88
C GLN A 335 42.08 -20.20 2.75
N GLU A 336 41.69 -20.26 4.02
CA GLU A 336 42.33 -19.52 5.09
C GLU A 336 42.95 -20.49 6.10
N GLN A 337 44.12 -20.10 6.63
CA GLN A 337 44.81 -20.82 7.70
C GLN A 337 44.85 -19.90 8.92
N GLY A 338 43.96 -20.12 9.88
CA GLY A 338 44.02 -19.40 11.16
C GLY A 338 42.71 -19.41 11.93
N ALA A 339 42.78 -18.86 13.15
CA ALA A 339 41.65 -18.67 14.06
C ALA A 339 40.87 -17.38 13.78
N LYS A 340 40.71 -17.00 12.50
CA LYS A 340 39.94 -15.82 12.08
C LYS A 340 39.30 -16.10 10.72
N CYS A 341 38.11 -15.57 10.52
CA CYS A 341 37.45 -15.52 9.23
C CYS A 341 37.97 -14.31 8.41
N PRO A 342 37.82 -14.34 7.08
CA PRO A 342 38.12 -13.20 6.22
C PRO A 342 37.16 -12.04 6.50
N ASP A 343 37.60 -10.80 6.28
CA ASP A 343 36.73 -9.62 6.44
C ASP A 343 35.54 -9.61 5.44
N GLU A 344 35.74 -10.25 4.27
CA GLU A 344 34.77 -10.30 3.17
C GLU A 344 34.97 -11.56 2.32
N ILE A 345 33.86 -12.18 1.93
CA ILE A 345 33.81 -13.35 1.05
C ILE A 345 32.95 -12.99 -0.17
N ALA A 346 33.60 -12.84 -1.32
CA ALA A 346 32.93 -12.67 -2.59
C ALA A 346 32.59 -14.03 -3.21
N THR A 347 31.31 -14.32 -3.41
CA THR A 347 30.88 -15.59 -4.01
C THR A 347 30.93 -15.54 -5.55
N PRO A 348 31.35 -16.63 -6.23
CA PRO A 348 31.17 -16.77 -7.68
C PRO A 348 29.70 -16.82 -8.10
N ALA A 349 29.42 -16.64 -9.40
CA ALA A 349 28.06 -16.54 -9.95
C ALA A 349 27.15 -17.77 -9.73
N ASP A 350 27.72 -18.95 -9.53
CA ASP A 350 26.95 -20.21 -9.46
C ASP A 350 26.84 -20.78 -8.03
N VAL A 351 27.24 -20.01 -7.01
CA VAL A 351 27.17 -20.46 -5.61
C VAL A 351 25.75 -20.39 -5.10
N PHE A 352 25.34 -21.42 -4.35
CA PHE A 352 24.03 -21.45 -3.68
C PHE A 352 24.12 -21.71 -2.16
N SER A 353 25.30 -22.10 -1.65
CA SER A 353 25.53 -22.26 -0.21
C SER A 353 27.00 -22.10 0.15
N ILE A 354 27.24 -21.78 1.42
CA ILE A 354 28.54 -21.66 2.05
C ILE A 354 28.59 -22.58 3.25
N GLU A 355 29.64 -23.39 3.36
CA GLU A 355 29.88 -24.32 4.45
C GLU A 355 31.11 -23.86 5.24
N PHE A 356 30.95 -23.68 6.55
CA PHE A 356 32.05 -23.50 7.49
C PHE A 356 32.33 -24.87 8.13
N ARG A 357 33.54 -25.38 7.97
CA ARG A 357 34.01 -26.61 8.63
C ARG A 357 34.95 -26.21 9.76
N ILE A 358 34.56 -26.48 10.99
CA ILE A 358 35.25 -26.07 12.20
C ILE A 358 35.94 -27.29 12.79
N THR A 359 37.25 -27.20 13.01
CA THR A 359 38.05 -28.27 13.61
C THR A 359 38.86 -27.73 14.77
N SER A 360 39.15 -28.56 15.77
CA SER A 360 39.94 -28.17 16.94
C SER A 360 40.86 -29.29 17.40
N ASN A 361 41.95 -28.93 18.09
CA ASN A 361 42.86 -29.89 18.74
C ASN A 361 42.53 -30.14 20.23
N GLY A 362 41.43 -29.57 20.72
CA GLY A 362 40.97 -29.65 22.10
C GLY A 362 39.56 -29.07 22.27
N PRO A 363 39.03 -29.01 23.49
CA PRO A 363 37.71 -28.45 23.72
C PRO A 363 37.72 -26.96 23.34
N SER A 364 36.75 -26.56 22.54
CA SER A 364 36.68 -25.21 21.98
C SER A 364 35.25 -24.76 21.75
N SER A 365 35.06 -23.44 21.69
CA SER A 365 33.80 -22.84 21.27
C SER A 365 34.02 -21.97 20.05
N TRP A 366 33.01 -21.93 19.20
CA TRP A 366 33.00 -21.11 18.00
C TRP A 366 31.71 -20.31 17.91
N THR A 367 31.85 -19.13 17.32
CA THR A 367 30.77 -18.19 17.09
C THR A 367 30.97 -17.60 15.71
N ILE A 368 29.98 -17.75 14.82
CA ILE A 368 30.02 -17.29 13.43
C ILE A 368 28.76 -16.48 13.17
N GLY A 369 28.89 -15.17 13.12
CA GLY A 369 27.90 -14.25 12.58
C GLY A 369 28.09 -14.09 11.08
N ILE A 370 27.00 -13.96 10.34
CA ILE A 370 27.03 -13.64 8.91
C ILE A 370 26.20 -12.41 8.61
N SER A 371 26.70 -11.56 7.73
CA SER A 371 25.97 -10.40 7.22
C SER A 371 26.32 -10.18 5.75
N SER A 372 25.51 -9.37 5.06
CA SER A 372 25.78 -9.00 3.68
C SER A 372 25.19 -7.63 3.39
N ASP A 373 25.99 -6.81 2.71
CA ASP A 373 25.56 -5.53 2.17
C ASP A 373 25.05 -5.64 0.72
N SER A 374 25.09 -6.85 0.13
CA SER A 374 24.63 -7.09 -1.23
C SER A 374 23.10 -6.99 -1.35
N ASN A 375 22.64 -6.32 -2.40
CA ASN A 375 21.22 -6.32 -2.73
C ASN A 375 20.85 -7.68 -3.35
N ASN A 376 19.66 -8.15 -2.99
CA ASN A 376 19.10 -9.37 -3.55
C ASN A 376 18.35 -9.08 -4.85
N ASP A 377 18.52 -9.96 -5.83
CA ASP A 377 17.86 -9.88 -7.11
C ASP A 377 16.52 -10.65 -7.10
N GLY A 378 15.43 -9.89 -7.05
CA GLY A 378 14.08 -10.41 -7.00
C GLY A 378 13.81 -11.19 -5.71
N ASN A 379 13.61 -12.50 -5.85
CA ASN A 379 13.42 -13.41 -4.72
C ASN A 379 14.67 -14.25 -4.43
N MET A 380 15.75 -14.06 -5.20
CA MET A 380 17.00 -14.80 -5.03
C MET A 380 17.87 -14.12 -3.97
N ILE A 381 18.69 -14.91 -3.29
CA ILE A 381 19.76 -14.36 -2.44
C ILE A 381 20.95 -14.05 -3.36
N GLY A 382 21.54 -12.88 -3.17
CA GLY A 382 22.60 -12.36 -4.05
C GLY A 382 22.09 -11.99 -5.44
N ASP A 383 23.00 -12.07 -6.42
CA ASP A 383 22.78 -11.67 -7.80
C ASP A 383 22.09 -12.78 -8.61
N ALA A 384 21.32 -12.37 -9.62
CA ALA A 384 20.73 -13.30 -10.57
C ALA A 384 21.79 -13.80 -11.57
N PRO A 385 21.61 -14.99 -12.17
CA PRO A 385 22.55 -15.53 -13.14
C PRO A 385 22.48 -14.80 -14.49
N ASP A 386 23.63 -14.66 -15.15
CA ASP A 386 23.73 -14.03 -16.48
C ASP A 386 23.38 -14.99 -17.63
N TYR A 387 22.98 -16.21 -17.30
CA TYR A 387 22.77 -17.30 -18.25
C TYR A 387 21.47 -18.06 -17.99
N LEU A 388 20.96 -18.68 -19.05
CA LEU A 388 19.82 -19.57 -18.96
C LEU A 388 20.29 -20.97 -18.53
N TRP A 389 19.59 -21.57 -17.57
CA TRP A 389 19.90 -22.92 -17.09
C TRP A 389 19.76 -23.98 -18.19
N SER A 390 20.42 -25.13 -17.97
CA SER A 390 20.51 -26.22 -18.94
C SER A 390 20.01 -27.56 -18.37
N GLU A 391 19.99 -28.60 -19.19
CA GLU A 391 19.53 -29.93 -18.77
C GLU A 391 20.40 -30.45 -17.61
N GLY A 392 19.79 -30.66 -16.44
CA GLY A 392 20.49 -31.06 -15.21
C GLY A 392 20.86 -29.91 -14.25
N SER A 393 20.59 -28.65 -14.60
CA SER A 393 20.77 -27.53 -13.66
C SER A 393 19.79 -27.62 -12.49
N PRO A 394 20.22 -27.31 -11.25
CA PRO A 394 19.35 -27.38 -10.08
C PRO A 394 18.45 -26.14 -9.96
N ILE A 395 17.32 -26.18 -10.67
CA ILE A 395 16.39 -25.05 -10.82
C ILE A 395 15.77 -24.60 -9.49
N GLY A 396 15.74 -25.48 -8.48
CA GLY A 396 15.23 -25.17 -7.14
C GLY A 396 15.93 -24.01 -6.44
N TYR A 397 17.22 -23.77 -6.75
CA TYR A 397 18.02 -22.73 -6.09
C TYR A 397 17.81 -21.32 -6.67
N TYR A 398 17.14 -21.17 -7.83
CA TYR A 398 16.90 -19.87 -8.47
C TYR A 398 15.65 -19.15 -7.92
N GLY A 399 15.09 -19.57 -6.78
CA GLY A 399 13.98 -18.90 -6.10
C GLY A 399 12.85 -18.44 -7.04
N PRO A 400 12.11 -19.37 -7.69
CA PRO A 400 11.27 -19.03 -8.82
C PRO A 400 10.18 -18.01 -8.47
N ILE A 401 10.04 -17.02 -9.33
CA ILE A 401 9.00 -15.99 -9.24
C ILE A 401 7.65 -16.61 -9.59
N ILE A 402 6.70 -16.44 -8.68
CA ILE A 402 5.29 -16.74 -8.92
C ILE A 402 4.61 -15.44 -9.40
N PRO A 403 3.93 -15.44 -10.56
CA PRO A 403 3.21 -14.26 -11.04
C PRO A 403 2.22 -13.73 -10.02
N GLY A 404 2.26 -12.42 -9.75
CA GLY A 404 1.47 -11.81 -8.67
C GLY A 404 1.60 -10.28 -8.62
N PRO A 405 0.96 -9.64 -7.62
CA PRO A 405 0.99 -8.18 -7.47
C PRO A 405 2.27 -7.65 -6.80
N GLY A 406 3.21 -8.51 -6.39
CA GLY A 406 4.44 -8.12 -5.71
C GLY A 406 5.40 -7.34 -6.62
N VAL A 407 6.02 -6.29 -6.09
CA VAL A 407 7.10 -5.56 -6.77
C VAL A 407 8.41 -6.22 -6.41
N LEU A 408 9.16 -6.64 -7.43
CA LEU A 408 10.49 -7.19 -7.34
C LEU A 408 11.50 -6.15 -7.81
N SER A 409 12.72 -6.23 -7.29
CA SER A 409 13.82 -5.35 -7.65
C SER A 409 15.13 -6.11 -7.70
N GLY A 410 16.10 -5.58 -8.43
CA GLY A 410 17.46 -6.10 -8.48
C GLY A 410 18.42 -5.07 -9.06
N THR A 411 19.70 -5.44 -9.18
CA THR A 411 20.80 -4.55 -9.53
C THR A 411 21.73 -5.17 -10.56
N LEU A 412 21.90 -4.50 -11.70
CA LEU A 412 22.90 -4.85 -12.71
C LEU A 412 24.20 -4.07 -12.48
N GLY A 413 25.20 -4.73 -11.90
CA GLY A 413 26.48 -4.16 -11.50
C GLY A 413 27.47 -3.86 -12.65
N PRO A 414 28.70 -3.39 -12.34
CA PRO A 414 29.76 -3.24 -13.34
C PRO A 414 30.27 -4.60 -13.84
N GLY A 415 30.19 -4.85 -15.14
CA GLY A 415 30.58 -6.14 -15.75
C GLY A 415 29.44 -7.14 -15.87
N ASP A 416 28.34 -6.88 -15.17
CA ASP A 416 27.07 -7.58 -15.31
C ASP A 416 26.09 -6.75 -16.18
N ASN A 417 25.41 -7.43 -17.10
CA ASN A 417 24.53 -6.80 -18.09
C ASN A 417 23.20 -7.52 -18.24
N VAL A 418 23.06 -8.71 -17.67
CA VAL A 418 21.94 -9.60 -17.91
C VAL A 418 21.61 -10.35 -16.63
N ASP A 419 20.36 -10.29 -16.22
CA ASP A 419 19.83 -11.15 -15.17
C ASP A 419 18.79 -12.10 -15.74
N VAL A 420 18.83 -13.35 -15.31
CA VAL A 420 17.84 -14.37 -15.72
C VAL A 420 17.13 -14.91 -14.50
N HIS A 421 15.86 -14.52 -14.36
CA HIS A 421 14.97 -14.98 -13.29
C HIS A 421 14.16 -16.18 -13.72
N ALA A 422 13.99 -17.16 -12.84
CA ALA A 422 13.05 -18.26 -13.05
C ALA A 422 11.61 -17.83 -12.75
N ILE A 423 10.67 -18.21 -13.62
CA ILE A 423 9.22 -18.00 -13.45
C ILE A 423 8.56 -19.37 -13.35
N LYS A 424 7.74 -19.60 -12.33
CA LYS A 424 6.98 -20.84 -12.19
C LYS A 424 5.49 -20.63 -12.46
N ILE A 425 4.94 -21.43 -13.36
CA ILE A 425 3.52 -21.46 -13.71
C ILE A 425 2.91 -22.76 -13.20
N GLU A 426 1.90 -22.64 -12.32
CA GLU A 426 1.26 -23.79 -11.65
C GLU A 426 -0.11 -24.15 -12.25
N ASP A 427 -0.72 -23.24 -13.03
CA ASP A 427 -2.01 -23.49 -13.66
C ASP A 427 -1.92 -24.60 -14.72
N ALA A 428 -2.88 -25.52 -14.70
CA ALA A 428 -2.87 -26.71 -15.56
C ALA A 428 -2.95 -26.36 -17.06
N ASN A 429 -3.70 -25.31 -17.43
CA ASN A 429 -3.77 -24.84 -18.81
C ASN A 429 -2.72 -23.77 -19.15
N GLY A 430 -1.77 -23.51 -18.25
CA GLY A 430 -0.83 -22.39 -18.37
C GLY A 430 -1.45 -21.06 -17.93
N SER A 431 -0.68 -19.99 -17.93
CA SER A 431 -1.12 -18.68 -17.47
C SER A 431 -0.70 -17.58 -18.44
N ARG A 432 -1.53 -16.56 -18.57
CA ARG A 432 -1.18 -15.34 -19.28
C ARG A 432 -0.49 -14.39 -18.31
N VAL A 433 0.71 -13.95 -18.66
CA VAL A 433 1.52 -13.07 -17.83
C VAL A 433 2.07 -11.91 -18.65
N TYR A 434 2.31 -10.79 -18.00
CA TYR A 434 3.01 -9.65 -18.59
C TYR A 434 3.78 -8.88 -17.52
N ILE A 435 4.75 -8.08 -17.93
CA ILE A 435 5.55 -7.28 -17.02
C ILE A 435 5.04 -5.85 -16.99
N ARG A 436 4.98 -5.31 -15.78
CA ARG A 436 4.82 -3.89 -15.53
C ARG A 436 6.14 -3.37 -14.96
N ASP A 437 6.77 -2.46 -15.68
CA ASP A 437 7.97 -1.74 -15.21
C ASP A 437 7.54 -0.65 -14.22
N GLU A 438 8.09 -0.71 -13.02
CA GLU A 438 7.76 0.17 -11.90
C GLU A 438 8.86 1.23 -11.74
N GLY A 439 8.79 2.31 -12.53
CA GLY A 439 9.73 3.43 -12.42
C GLY A 439 10.53 3.76 -13.68
N ALA A 440 10.23 3.13 -14.82
CA ALA A 440 10.96 3.30 -16.09
C ALA A 440 12.44 2.94 -15.94
N SER A 441 12.68 1.73 -15.44
CA SER A 441 14.00 1.17 -15.22
C SER A 441 14.81 1.20 -16.54
N PRO A 442 16.11 1.54 -16.56
CA PRO A 442 16.90 1.62 -17.79
C PRO A 442 17.37 0.22 -18.27
N VAL A 443 16.43 -0.73 -18.29
CA VAL A 443 16.62 -2.13 -18.67
C VAL A 443 15.51 -2.56 -19.65
N ASN A 444 15.77 -3.63 -20.38
CA ASN A 444 14.80 -4.29 -21.26
C ASN A 444 14.36 -5.61 -20.63
N PHE A 445 13.06 -5.81 -20.50
CA PHE A 445 12.48 -7.04 -19.97
C PHE A 445 12.08 -7.97 -21.12
N GLN A 446 12.50 -9.23 -21.05
CA GLN A 446 12.13 -10.27 -22.01
C GLN A 446 11.62 -11.52 -21.29
N ILE A 447 10.33 -11.83 -21.47
CA ILE A 447 9.72 -13.07 -20.97
C ILE A 447 9.95 -14.16 -22.02
N GLN A 448 10.48 -15.31 -21.61
CA GLN A 448 10.85 -16.43 -22.46
C GLN A 448 10.09 -17.70 -22.03
N SER A 449 9.24 -18.22 -22.93
CA SER A 449 8.62 -19.53 -22.79
C SER A 449 9.63 -20.61 -23.16
N LEU A 450 9.76 -21.61 -22.30
CA LEU A 450 10.77 -22.67 -22.39
C LEU A 450 10.09 -24.05 -22.51
N GLU A 451 10.70 -24.91 -23.31
CA GLU A 451 10.36 -26.34 -23.32
C GLU A 451 10.88 -27.01 -22.04
N GLN A 452 10.01 -27.76 -21.36
CA GLN A 452 10.37 -28.42 -20.11
C GLN A 452 11.34 -29.59 -20.38
N GLY A 453 12.50 -29.58 -19.72
CA GLY A 453 13.54 -30.61 -19.84
C GLY A 453 14.72 -30.21 -20.73
N SER A 454 14.46 -29.71 -21.94
CA SER A 454 15.52 -29.23 -22.86
C SER A 454 15.90 -27.76 -22.63
N TRP A 455 14.99 -26.98 -22.04
CA TRP A 455 15.14 -25.54 -21.76
C TRP A 455 15.33 -24.66 -23.01
N ILE A 456 14.95 -25.18 -24.18
CA ILE A 456 14.98 -24.40 -25.42
C ILE A 456 13.88 -23.34 -25.40
N ILE A 457 14.22 -22.12 -25.83
CA ILE A 457 13.27 -21.01 -25.94
C ILE A 457 12.28 -21.30 -27.08
N LEU A 458 11.01 -21.48 -26.74
CA LEU A 458 9.91 -21.72 -27.67
C LEU A 458 9.31 -20.41 -28.20
N ASN A 459 9.14 -19.43 -27.32
CA ASN A 459 8.55 -18.13 -27.63
C ASN A 459 9.11 -17.06 -26.69
N SER A 460 9.14 -15.80 -27.12
CA SER A 460 9.55 -14.69 -26.23
C SER A 460 8.82 -13.38 -26.55
N THR A 461 8.71 -12.51 -25.54
CA THR A 461 8.12 -11.17 -25.67
C THR A 461 8.92 -10.15 -24.89
N ASN A 462 8.90 -8.88 -25.30
CA ASN A 462 9.57 -7.79 -24.61
C ASN A 462 8.70 -7.25 -23.44
N GLY A 463 8.29 -8.13 -22.53
CA GLY A 463 7.45 -7.80 -21.38
C GLY A 463 5.95 -7.65 -21.66
N SER A 464 5.52 -7.71 -22.93
CA SER A 464 4.09 -7.73 -23.29
C SER A 464 3.42 -9.05 -22.89
N MET A 465 2.08 -9.09 -22.92
CA MET A 465 1.32 -10.29 -22.60
C MET A 465 1.74 -11.51 -23.43
N ILE A 466 2.11 -12.57 -22.73
CA ILE A 466 2.47 -13.88 -23.28
C ILE A 466 1.69 -14.97 -22.53
N SER A 467 1.28 -16.01 -23.26
CA SER A 467 0.79 -17.24 -22.65
C SER A 467 1.99 -18.17 -22.38
N LEU A 468 2.12 -18.59 -21.14
CA LEU A 468 3.12 -19.53 -20.68
C LEU A 468 2.45 -20.85 -20.28
N PRO A 469 2.87 -22.00 -20.83
CA PRO A 469 2.36 -23.30 -20.41
C PRO A 469 2.74 -23.61 -18.95
N VAL A 470 2.21 -24.71 -18.42
CA VAL A 470 2.60 -25.19 -17.08
C VAL A 470 4.09 -25.56 -17.04
N GLY A 471 4.79 -25.12 -15.99
CA GLY A 471 6.23 -25.41 -15.81
C GLY A 471 7.07 -24.17 -15.47
N THR A 472 8.38 -24.31 -15.66
CA THR A 472 9.36 -23.23 -15.38
C THR A 472 9.78 -22.53 -16.67
N HIS A 473 9.80 -21.21 -16.63
CA HIS A 473 10.12 -20.29 -17.72
C HIS A 473 11.12 -19.23 -17.27
N ALA A 474 11.61 -18.40 -18.17
CA ALA A 474 12.63 -17.40 -17.83
C ALA A 474 12.14 -15.97 -18.06
N LEU A 475 12.56 -15.07 -17.19
CA LEU A 475 12.54 -13.63 -17.39
C LEU A 475 14.00 -13.17 -17.52
N ARG A 476 14.37 -12.70 -18.71
CA ARG A 476 15.67 -12.08 -18.97
C ARG A 476 15.54 -10.57 -18.87
N ILE A 477 16.39 -9.95 -18.07
CA ILE A 477 16.48 -8.50 -17.88
C ILE A 477 17.83 -8.08 -18.44
N GLU A 478 17.85 -7.10 -19.34
CA GLU A 478 19.09 -6.72 -20.04
C GLU A 478 19.30 -5.20 -19.99
N LYS A 479 20.51 -4.77 -19.66
CA LYS A 479 20.88 -3.36 -19.55
C LYS A 479 20.74 -2.63 -20.91
N LEU A 480 20.10 -1.46 -20.93
CA LEU A 480 19.94 -0.67 -22.17
C LEU A 480 21.20 0.14 -22.56
N ALA A 481 22.09 0.42 -21.60
CA ALA A 481 23.28 1.25 -21.81
C ALA A 481 24.55 0.53 -21.36
N SER A 482 25.60 0.56 -22.20
CA SER A 482 26.93 0.04 -21.91
C SER A 482 27.74 0.96 -20.97
N SER A 483 27.12 1.38 -19.86
CA SER A 483 27.78 2.16 -18.81
C SER A 483 28.26 1.21 -17.73
N ASP A 484 29.47 1.42 -17.22
CA ASP A 484 30.01 0.71 -16.04
C ASP A 484 29.35 1.17 -14.72
N ALA A 485 28.22 1.87 -14.79
CA ALA A 485 27.47 2.30 -13.64
C ALA A 485 26.47 1.20 -13.25
N GLU A 486 26.32 0.95 -11.96
CA GLU A 486 25.28 0.08 -11.42
C GLU A 486 23.88 0.60 -11.83
N VAL A 487 23.01 -0.33 -12.22
CA VAL A 487 21.64 -0.02 -12.66
C VAL A 487 20.66 -0.83 -11.83
N GLU A 488 19.85 -0.13 -11.04
CA GLU A 488 18.70 -0.71 -10.36
C GLU A 488 17.52 -0.88 -11.33
N TYR A 489 16.79 -1.98 -11.19
CA TYR A 489 15.53 -2.21 -11.88
C TYR A 489 14.43 -2.65 -10.93
N ARG A 490 13.18 -2.31 -11.25
CA ARG A 490 12.00 -2.69 -10.46
C ARG A 490 10.85 -3.07 -11.37
N PHE A 491 10.22 -4.21 -11.10
CA PHE A 491 9.15 -4.74 -11.95
C PHE A 491 8.11 -5.54 -11.17
N THR A 492 6.94 -5.71 -11.78
CA THR A 492 5.91 -6.63 -11.32
C THR A 492 5.53 -7.59 -12.44
N LEU A 493 5.61 -8.89 -12.16
CA LEU A 493 5.14 -9.94 -13.07
C LEU A 493 3.63 -10.19 -12.82
N ILE A 494 2.77 -9.58 -13.63
CA ILE A 494 1.33 -9.61 -13.41
C ILE A 494 0.73 -10.91 -13.97
N TYR A 495 -0.02 -11.60 -13.12
CA TYR A 495 -0.93 -12.68 -13.49
C TYR A 495 -2.21 -12.14 -14.13
N ALA A 496 -2.47 -12.49 -15.40
CA ALA A 496 -3.67 -12.07 -16.16
C ALA A 496 -4.72 -13.19 -16.31
N GLY A 497 -4.61 -14.26 -15.51
CA GLY A 497 -5.49 -15.42 -15.55
C GLY A 497 -4.93 -16.60 -16.34
N GLU A 498 -5.49 -17.79 -16.06
CA GLU A 498 -5.20 -19.04 -16.75
C GLU A 498 -5.41 -18.91 -18.27
N ASP A 499 -4.54 -19.54 -19.06
CA ASP A 499 -4.65 -19.58 -20.52
C ASP A 499 -5.64 -20.67 -20.96
N ILE A 500 -6.89 -20.46 -20.58
CA ILE A 500 -7.98 -21.31 -21.05
C ILE A 500 -8.18 -20.96 -22.54
N PRO A 501 -8.00 -21.93 -23.46
CA PRO A 501 -8.29 -21.68 -24.86
C PRO A 501 -9.76 -21.21 -24.98
N ASP A 502 -9.97 -20.17 -25.78
CA ASP A 502 -11.27 -19.53 -25.94
C ASP A 502 -12.14 -20.38 -26.90
N ASP A 503 -12.38 -21.64 -26.55
CA ASP A 503 -13.33 -22.53 -27.24
C ASP A 503 -14.78 -22.33 -26.78
N ALA A 504 -15.02 -21.32 -25.93
CA ALA A 504 -16.35 -20.83 -25.64
C ALA A 504 -16.99 -20.25 -26.91
N GLN A 505 -17.85 -21.04 -27.58
CA GLN A 505 -18.88 -20.45 -28.44
C GLN A 505 -19.65 -19.43 -27.59
N LEU A 506 -19.45 -18.15 -27.88
CA LEU A 506 -20.21 -17.05 -27.26
C LEU A 506 -21.71 -17.37 -27.37
N SER A 507 -22.30 -17.81 -26.27
CA SER A 507 -23.72 -18.10 -26.19
C SER A 507 -24.41 -16.81 -25.79
N ASP A 508 -25.35 -16.36 -26.62
CA ASP A 508 -26.14 -15.17 -26.33
C ASP A 508 -27.04 -15.41 -25.10
N LEU A 509 -26.61 -14.88 -23.95
CA LEU A 509 -27.36 -14.91 -22.69
C LEU A 509 -28.34 -13.72 -22.56
N SER A 510 -28.57 -12.94 -23.62
CA SER A 510 -29.51 -11.80 -23.60
C SER A 510 -30.92 -12.18 -23.16
N TYR A 511 -31.31 -13.46 -23.29
CA TYR A 511 -32.60 -13.96 -22.84
C TYR A 511 -32.79 -13.87 -21.31
N LEU A 512 -31.72 -13.91 -20.49
CA LEU A 512 -31.81 -13.75 -19.03
C LEU A 512 -32.29 -12.35 -18.65
N PHE A 513 -31.93 -11.34 -19.46
CA PHE A 513 -32.29 -9.94 -19.22
C PHE A 513 -33.59 -9.53 -19.92
N ARG A 514 -34.27 -10.46 -20.60
CA ARG A 514 -35.51 -10.19 -21.34
C ARG A 514 -36.58 -9.53 -20.46
N ASP A 515 -36.73 -10.00 -19.22
CA ASP A 515 -37.73 -9.47 -18.29
C ASP A 515 -37.39 -8.04 -17.85
N LEU A 516 -36.10 -7.73 -17.66
CA LEU A 516 -35.61 -6.39 -17.37
C LEU A 516 -35.82 -5.45 -18.57
N TYR A 517 -35.51 -5.90 -19.78
CA TYR A 517 -35.71 -5.11 -21.01
C TYR A 517 -37.19 -4.84 -21.30
N LEU A 518 -38.07 -5.82 -21.05
CA LEU A 518 -39.52 -5.61 -21.13
C LEU A 518 -40.00 -4.57 -20.13
N PHE A 519 -39.47 -4.61 -18.90
CA PHE A 519 -39.79 -3.63 -17.87
C PHE A 519 -39.31 -2.22 -18.22
N LEU A 520 -38.04 -2.05 -18.60
CA LEU A 520 -37.49 -0.76 -19.02
C LEU A 520 -38.19 -0.24 -20.28
N GLY A 521 -38.50 -1.13 -21.24
CA GLY A 521 -39.26 -0.79 -22.43
C GLY A 521 -40.65 -0.26 -22.11
N ALA A 522 -41.37 -0.92 -21.20
CA ALA A 522 -42.67 -0.44 -20.74
C ALA A 522 -42.55 0.93 -20.05
N LEU A 523 -41.56 1.10 -19.15
CA LEU A 523 -41.29 2.36 -18.44
C LEU A 523 -41.00 3.52 -19.41
N MET A 524 -40.17 3.28 -20.43
CA MET A 524 -39.80 4.25 -21.47
C MET A 524 -40.98 4.65 -22.36
N VAL A 525 -42.01 3.80 -22.49
CA VAL A 525 -43.21 4.10 -23.28
C VAL A 525 -44.27 4.84 -22.44
N VAL A 526 -44.19 4.84 -21.11
CA VAL A 526 -45.15 5.56 -20.23
C VAL A 526 -45.29 7.06 -20.57
N PRO A 527 -44.21 7.84 -20.79
CA PRO A 527 -44.34 9.25 -21.18
C PRO A 527 -45.12 9.41 -22.49
N LEU A 528 -44.87 8.54 -23.47
CA LEU A 528 -45.59 8.54 -24.75
C LEU A 528 -47.07 8.17 -24.55
N VAL A 529 -47.38 7.17 -23.73
CA VAL A 529 -48.77 6.78 -23.41
C VAL A 529 -49.51 7.91 -22.72
N ILE A 530 -48.85 8.65 -21.81
CA ILE A 530 -49.44 9.83 -21.15
C ILE A 530 -49.73 10.94 -22.17
N VAL A 531 -48.78 11.23 -23.06
CA VAL A 531 -48.98 12.24 -24.13
C VAL A 531 -50.10 11.81 -25.06
N ILE A 532 -50.11 10.56 -25.52
CA ILE A 532 -51.17 10.01 -26.37
C ILE A 532 -52.52 10.05 -25.65
N TRP A 533 -52.57 9.77 -24.35
CA TRP A 533 -53.79 9.82 -23.56
C TRP A 533 -54.32 11.26 -23.41
N TRP A 534 -53.44 12.23 -23.19
CA TRP A 534 -53.80 13.65 -23.13
C TRP A 534 -54.22 14.22 -24.49
N GLU A 535 -53.54 13.83 -25.57
CA GLU A 535 -53.82 14.26 -26.95
C GLU A 535 -54.75 13.31 -27.73
N ARG A 536 -55.39 12.35 -27.06
CA ARG A 536 -56.18 11.28 -27.72
C ARG A 536 -57.29 11.80 -28.61
N LYS A 537 -57.85 12.97 -28.29
CA LYS A 537 -58.89 13.63 -29.08
C LYS A 537 -58.37 14.28 -30.36
N ARG A 538 -57.08 14.60 -30.43
CA ARG A 538 -56.43 15.22 -31.59
C ARG A 538 -55.81 14.17 -32.53
N LEU A 539 -55.27 13.08 -31.95
CA LEU A 539 -54.58 12.02 -32.71
C LEU A 539 -55.53 10.99 -33.32
N PHE A 540 -56.63 10.62 -32.65
CA PHE A 540 -57.53 9.55 -33.11
C PHE A 540 -58.89 10.01 -33.62
N TYR A 541 -59.31 11.23 -33.30
CA TYR A 541 -60.45 11.89 -33.93
C TYR A 541 -59.90 13.01 -34.79
N GLY A 542 -59.96 12.86 -36.11
CA GLY A 542 -59.48 13.86 -37.07
C GLY A 542 -60.17 15.20 -36.86
N SER A 543 -59.58 16.06 -36.03
CA SER A 543 -60.07 17.40 -35.81
C SER A 543 -59.42 18.33 -36.83
N ARG A 544 -60.26 18.92 -37.68
CA ARG A 544 -60.00 20.19 -38.38
C ARG A 544 -59.37 21.19 -37.39
N GLY A 545 -58.05 21.29 -37.44
CA GLY A 545 -57.27 22.23 -36.63
C GLY A 545 -57.29 23.65 -37.21
N SER A 546 -58.46 24.20 -37.54
CA SER A 546 -58.63 25.60 -37.94
C SER A 546 -59.73 26.34 -37.17
N GLU A 547 -60.63 25.66 -36.46
CA GLU A 547 -61.79 26.35 -35.88
C GLU A 547 -61.47 27.23 -34.65
N ILE A 548 -60.40 26.96 -33.90
CA ILE A 548 -60.07 27.78 -32.70
C ILE A 548 -59.32 29.07 -33.09
N ILE A 549 -58.56 29.07 -34.19
CA ILE A 549 -57.87 30.27 -34.71
C ILE A 549 -58.88 31.14 -35.51
N GLU A 550 -59.82 30.52 -36.23
CA GLU A 550 -60.84 31.25 -37.00
C GLU A 550 -61.74 32.16 -36.15
N ILE A 551 -62.15 31.76 -34.94
CA ILE A 551 -63.11 32.58 -34.15
C ILE A 551 -62.50 33.93 -33.73
N HIS A 552 -61.21 33.96 -33.38
CA HIS A 552 -60.54 35.20 -32.97
C HIS A 552 -60.25 36.11 -34.17
N GLU A 553 -59.87 35.52 -35.31
CA GLU A 553 -59.63 36.23 -36.57
C GLU A 553 -60.93 36.76 -37.20
N ARG A 554 -62.01 35.97 -37.23
CA ARG A 554 -63.33 36.42 -37.71
C ARG A 554 -63.88 37.58 -36.89
N ARG A 555 -63.74 37.55 -35.56
CA ARG A 555 -64.10 38.70 -34.70
C ARG A 555 -63.28 39.94 -34.98
N ARG A 556 -62.01 39.80 -35.40
CA ARG A 556 -61.14 40.93 -35.78
C ARG A 556 -61.57 41.50 -37.12
N LEU A 557 -61.80 40.65 -38.12
CA LEU A 557 -62.24 41.04 -39.46
C LEU A 557 -63.62 41.72 -39.46
N ARG A 558 -64.58 41.19 -38.68
CA ARG A 558 -65.89 41.83 -38.50
C ARG A 558 -65.77 43.23 -37.86
N ARG A 559 -64.89 43.40 -36.88
CA ARG A 559 -64.61 44.72 -36.27
C ARG A 559 -63.95 45.69 -37.25
N LEU A 560 -63.09 45.21 -38.15
CA LEU A 560 -62.48 46.04 -39.20
C LEU A 560 -63.51 46.48 -40.24
N ARG A 561 -64.42 45.58 -40.64
CA ARG A 561 -65.56 45.92 -41.52
C ARG A 561 -66.46 46.97 -40.89
N GLU A 562 -66.90 46.76 -39.64
CA GLU A 562 -67.77 47.70 -38.92
C GLU A 562 -67.12 49.10 -38.78
N ARG A 563 -65.78 49.18 -38.59
CA ARG A 563 -65.04 50.45 -38.52
C ARG A 563 -64.98 51.17 -39.87
N LEU A 564 -64.65 50.46 -40.94
CA LEU A 564 -64.56 51.03 -42.29
C LEU A 564 -65.92 51.48 -42.84
N SER A 565 -67.01 50.84 -42.41
CA SER A 565 -68.38 51.25 -42.77
C SER A 565 -68.97 52.37 -41.91
N LYS A 566 -68.50 52.54 -40.66
CA LYS A 566 -69.10 53.48 -39.70
C LYS A 566 -68.47 54.88 -39.77
N ASP A 567 -67.15 54.94 -39.92
CA ASP A 567 -66.38 56.20 -40.01
C ASP A 567 -66.63 56.98 -41.31
N ALA A 568 -67.39 56.42 -42.24
CA ALA A 568 -67.74 57.06 -43.49
C ALA A 568 -69.15 57.69 -43.51
N SER A 569 -69.90 57.52 -42.42
CA SER A 569 -71.19 58.21 -42.20
C SER A 569 -71.06 59.53 -41.40
N GLU A 570 -69.88 59.85 -40.88
CA GLU A 570 -69.60 61.06 -40.09
C GLU A 570 -68.90 62.14 -40.94
N SER A 571 -69.25 63.41 -40.72
CA SER A 571 -68.79 64.55 -41.55
C SER A 571 -67.30 64.92 -41.40
N GLU A 572 -66.58 64.29 -40.48
CA GLU A 572 -65.12 64.40 -40.34
C GLU A 572 -64.50 62.99 -40.28
N VAL A 573 -63.92 62.54 -41.39
CA VAL A 573 -63.27 61.23 -41.49
C VAL A 573 -61.85 61.32 -40.92
N ASN A 574 -61.53 60.47 -39.93
CA ASN A 574 -60.15 60.35 -39.43
C ASN A 574 -59.32 59.47 -40.37
N GLU A 575 -58.59 60.12 -41.28
CA GLU A 575 -57.80 59.49 -42.33
C GLU A 575 -56.79 58.45 -41.82
N GLN A 576 -56.18 58.68 -40.65
CA GLN A 576 -55.23 57.74 -40.04
C GLN A 576 -55.88 56.43 -39.59
N VAL A 577 -57.15 56.48 -39.20
CA VAL A 577 -57.92 55.29 -38.76
C VAL A 577 -58.29 54.43 -39.97
N VAL A 578 -58.72 55.07 -41.06
CA VAL A 578 -59.01 54.38 -42.33
C VAL A 578 -57.76 53.73 -42.90
N GLU A 579 -56.64 54.46 -42.95
CA GLU A 579 -55.36 53.93 -43.43
C GLU A 579 -54.87 52.73 -42.60
N SER A 580 -54.93 52.83 -41.26
CA SER A 580 -54.57 51.73 -40.37
C SER A 580 -55.47 50.50 -40.55
N ALA A 581 -56.78 50.71 -40.75
CA ALA A 581 -57.72 49.62 -40.97
C ALA A 581 -57.49 48.92 -42.33
N LEU A 582 -57.20 49.68 -43.39
CA LEU A 582 -56.86 49.13 -44.71
C LEU A 582 -55.52 48.36 -44.68
N HIS A 583 -54.51 48.85 -43.96
CA HIS A 583 -53.25 48.13 -43.77
C HIS A 583 -53.47 46.81 -43.01
N GLN A 584 -54.26 46.82 -41.94
CA GLN A 584 -54.56 45.61 -41.17
C GLN A 584 -55.36 44.56 -41.96
N LEU A 585 -56.14 45.00 -42.97
CA LEU A 585 -56.76 44.10 -43.93
C LEU A 585 -55.73 43.47 -44.88
N GLY A 586 -54.74 44.25 -45.33
CA GLY A 586 -53.61 43.75 -46.11
C GLY A 586 -52.87 42.60 -45.41
N ASP A 587 -52.70 42.67 -44.10
CA ASP A 587 -52.04 41.62 -43.30
C ASP A 587 -52.89 40.36 -43.08
N SER A 588 -54.20 40.42 -43.38
CA SER A 588 -55.13 39.33 -43.06
C SER A 588 -55.20 38.25 -44.17
N PRO A 589 -55.59 36.99 -43.85
CA PRO A 589 -55.72 35.93 -44.86
C PRO A 589 -56.81 36.26 -45.89
N TRP A 590 -56.49 36.19 -47.19
CA TRP A 590 -57.41 36.57 -48.28
C TRP A 590 -58.74 35.81 -48.26
N ALA A 591 -58.71 34.51 -47.94
CA ALA A 591 -59.91 33.67 -47.81
C ALA A 591 -60.83 34.10 -46.65
N GLY A 592 -60.25 34.58 -45.54
CA GLY A 592 -61.02 35.08 -44.39
C GLY A 592 -61.70 36.41 -44.69
N ILE A 593 -61.07 37.28 -45.49
CA ILE A 593 -61.64 38.57 -45.92
C ILE A 593 -62.88 38.33 -46.78
N ILE A 594 -62.78 37.47 -47.79
CA ILE A 594 -63.92 37.13 -48.67
C ILE A 594 -65.08 36.52 -47.86
N SER A 595 -64.78 35.62 -46.91
CA SER A 595 -65.82 34.97 -46.09
C SER A 595 -66.57 35.95 -45.17
N GLU A 596 -65.92 36.99 -44.65
CA GLU A 596 -66.53 37.92 -43.69
C GLU A 596 -67.11 39.19 -44.35
N TRP A 597 -66.56 39.63 -45.48
CA TRP A 597 -67.03 40.80 -46.21
C TRP A 597 -68.17 40.48 -47.19
N GLY A 598 -68.35 39.20 -47.53
CA GLY A 598 -69.30 38.74 -48.53
C GLY A 598 -68.71 38.77 -49.94
N ASP A 599 -69.50 38.30 -50.90
CA ASP A 599 -69.09 38.28 -52.30
C ASP A 599 -68.85 39.71 -52.83
N PRO A 600 -67.69 40.01 -53.42
CA PRO A 600 -67.37 41.34 -53.93
C PRO A 600 -68.27 41.70 -55.13
N VAL A 601 -68.60 42.98 -55.25
CA VAL A 601 -69.47 43.51 -56.32
C VAL A 601 -68.79 43.41 -57.68
N ILE A 602 -67.45 43.58 -57.72
CA ILE A 602 -66.63 43.24 -58.88
C ILE A 602 -65.51 42.30 -58.43
N ARG A 603 -65.35 41.18 -59.13
CA ARG A 603 -64.20 40.30 -58.97
C ARG A 603 -63.56 40.03 -60.32
N HIS A 604 -62.27 40.31 -60.40
CA HIS A 604 -61.44 39.91 -61.52
C HIS A 604 -60.27 39.09 -61.00
N MET A 605 -60.16 37.85 -61.48
CA MET A 605 -59.09 36.94 -61.08
C MET A 605 -58.34 36.46 -62.31
N THR A 606 -57.02 36.62 -62.29
CA THR A 606 -56.07 36.05 -63.23
C THR A 606 -54.99 35.29 -62.44
N GLU A 607 -54.06 34.63 -63.12
CA GLU A 607 -52.91 33.99 -62.46
C GLU A 607 -51.97 35.01 -61.78
N GLN A 608 -51.91 36.22 -62.33
CA GLN A 608 -50.96 37.26 -61.94
C GLN A 608 -51.55 38.31 -60.98
N ILE A 609 -52.88 38.51 -61.01
CA ILE A 609 -53.54 39.49 -60.13
C ILE A 609 -55.01 39.14 -59.88
N GLU A 610 -55.46 39.37 -58.65
CA GLU A 610 -56.86 39.33 -58.27
C GLU A 610 -57.29 40.68 -57.70
N VAL A 611 -58.33 41.29 -58.29
CA VAL A 611 -58.90 42.56 -57.86
C VAL A 611 -60.35 42.32 -57.46
N CYS A 612 -60.67 42.66 -56.21
CA CYS A 612 -62.00 42.61 -55.63
C CYS A 612 -62.43 44.02 -55.24
N ALA A 613 -63.65 44.42 -55.61
CA ALA A 613 -64.24 45.68 -55.21
C ALA A 613 -65.50 45.45 -54.36
N TRP A 614 -65.58 46.13 -53.22
CA TRP A 614 -66.73 46.13 -52.33
C TRP A 614 -67.32 47.54 -52.27
N GLY A 615 -68.64 47.66 -52.46
CA GLY A 615 -69.38 48.91 -52.26
C GLY A 615 -69.49 49.24 -50.78
N VAL A 616 -69.21 50.49 -50.41
CA VAL A 616 -69.35 51.01 -49.06
C VAL A 616 -70.07 52.37 -49.14
N ASP A 617 -70.70 52.81 -48.05
CA ASP A 617 -71.37 54.11 -47.96
C ASP A 617 -72.57 54.30 -48.89
N LYS A 618 -73.43 53.28 -49.03
CA LYS A 618 -74.62 53.34 -49.90
C LYS A 618 -74.27 53.86 -51.30
N GLY A 619 -73.22 53.32 -51.89
CA GLY A 619 -72.82 53.67 -53.26
C GLY A 619 -72.05 54.98 -53.41
N ASP A 620 -71.52 55.61 -52.35
CA ASP A 620 -70.63 56.78 -52.49
C ASP A 620 -69.13 56.41 -52.59
N SER A 621 -68.73 55.26 -52.05
CA SER A 621 -67.33 54.84 -52.03
C SER A 621 -67.12 53.34 -52.33
N LEU A 622 -65.93 53.02 -52.80
CA LEU A 622 -65.50 51.66 -53.10
C LEU A 622 -64.24 51.31 -52.34
N ILE A 623 -64.22 50.13 -51.71
CA ILE A 623 -62.99 49.52 -51.21
C ILE A 623 -62.52 48.52 -52.25
N LEU A 624 -61.31 48.70 -52.76
CA LEU A 624 -60.63 47.77 -53.65
C LEU A 624 -59.55 47.02 -52.88
N GLY A 625 -59.62 45.70 -52.94
CA GLY A 625 -58.54 44.80 -52.54
C GLY A 625 -57.85 44.26 -53.79
N ILE A 626 -56.54 44.41 -53.84
CA ILE A 626 -55.67 43.95 -54.92
C ILE A 626 -54.70 42.94 -54.34
N ARG A 627 -54.77 41.69 -54.80
CA ARG A 627 -53.84 40.63 -54.46
C ARG A 627 -52.95 40.32 -55.65
N VAL A 628 -51.66 40.51 -55.48
CA VAL A 628 -50.65 40.26 -56.53
C VAL A 628 -50.20 38.79 -56.46
N GLY A 629 -49.99 38.20 -57.62
CA GLY A 629 -49.40 36.87 -57.78
C GLY A 629 -47.88 36.88 -57.59
N ALA A 630 -47.18 36.05 -58.36
CA ALA A 630 -45.75 35.81 -58.16
C ALA A 630 -44.83 36.92 -58.70
N GLU A 631 -45.32 37.84 -59.54
CA GLU A 631 -44.50 38.90 -60.15
C GLU A 631 -44.98 40.30 -59.76
N ASP A 632 -44.02 41.23 -59.64
CA ASP A 632 -44.29 42.64 -59.35
C ASP A 632 -45.02 43.33 -60.50
N TRP A 633 -45.99 44.18 -60.16
CA TRP A 633 -46.62 45.11 -61.09
C TRP A 633 -46.03 46.51 -60.90
N LYS A 634 -45.19 46.96 -61.82
CA LYS A 634 -44.54 48.28 -61.78
C LYS A 634 -45.34 49.32 -62.55
N LEU A 635 -45.29 50.59 -62.12
CA LEU A 635 -46.06 51.69 -62.70
C LEU A 635 -47.57 51.37 -62.79
N ALA A 636 -48.09 50.71 -61.76
CA ALA A 636 -49.47 50.29 -61.69
C ALA A 636 -50.39 51.50 -61.51
N ALA A 637 -51.44 51.57 -62.32
CA ALA A 637 -52.49 52.58 -62.22
C ALA A 637 -53.85 51.95 -62.48
N ILE A 638 -54.86 52.38 -61.73
CA ILE A 638 -56.24 51.91 -61.87
C ILE A 638 -57.14 53.06 -62.30
N ARG A 639 -57.86 52.84 -63.40
CA ARG A 639 -58.76 53.82 -64.00
C ARG A 639 -60.21 53.35 -63.92
N PHE A 640 -61.07 54.17 -63.32
CA PHE A 640 -62.51 53.95 -63.25
C PHE A 640 -63.20 54.56 -64.47
N HIS A 641 -64.21 53.90 -65.03
CA HIS A 641 -64.93 54.42 -66.18
C HIS A 641 -66.35 53.86 -66.24
N SER A 642 -67.26 54.62 -66.86
CA SER A 642 -68.59 54.13 -67.21
C SER A 642 -68.62 53.67 -68.67
N PRO A 643 -68.92 52.39 -68.97
CA PRO A 643 -69.07 51.92 -70.35
C PRO A 643 -70.15 52.68 -71.15
N GLU A 644 -71.10 53.34 -70.46
CA GLU A 644 -72.19 54.12 -71.05
C GLU A 644 -71.80 55.58 -71.33
N GLY A 645 -70.56 55.98 -71.05
CA GLY A 645 -70.01 57.31 -71.36
C GLY A 645 -70.30 58.40 -70.31
N ALA A 646 -70.90 58.05 -69.17
CA ALA A 646 -71.02 58.95 -68.03
C ALA A 646 -69.66 59.22 -67.37
N VAL A 647 -69.44 60.44 -66.89
CA VAL A 647 -68.18 60.81 -66.22
C VAL A 647 -68.16 60.20 -64.82
N ALA A 648 -67.16 59.36 -64.55
CA ALA A 648 -66.86 58.81 -63.22
C ALA A 648 -65.54 59.43 -62.74
N GLY A 649 -65.63 60.58 -62.07
CA GLY A 649 -64.49 61.26 -61.46
C GLY A 649 -64.15 60.65 -60.10
N ILE A 650 -62.97 61.00 -59.58
CA ILE A 650 -62.52 60.61 -58.25
C ILE A 650 -62.37 61.88 -57.42
N SER A 651 -63.06 61.96 -56.28
CA SER A 651 -62.93 63.09 -55.36
C SER A 651 -61.89 62.84 -54.27
N GLU A 652 -61.70 61.58 -53.86
CA GLU A 652 -60.83 61.23 -52.73
C GLU A 652 -60.31 59.78 -52.85
N VAL A 653 -59.07 59.54 -52.41
CA VAL A 653 -58.47 58.21 -52.29
C VAL A 653 -57.76 58.07 -50.94
N SER A 654 -58.00 56.97 -50.24
CA SER A 654 -57.34 56.61 -48.97
C SER A 654 -56.69 55.22 -49.08
N PRO A 655 -55.42 55.00 -48.71
CA PRO A 655 -54.41 55.99 -48.26
C PRO A 655 -54.11 57.03 -49.35
N LYS A 656 -53.49 58.18 -48.98
CA LYS A 656 -53.18 59.24 -49.96
C LYS A 656 -52.32 58.69 -51.09
N ARG A 657 -52.91 58.62 -52.29
CA ARG A 657 -52.24 58.27 -53.54
C ARG A 657 -52.43 59.42 -54.53
N LEU A 658 -51.54 59.53 -55.51
CA LEU A 658 -51.69 60.49 -56.59
C LEU A 658 -52.85 60.02 -57.49
N PHE A 659 -53.88 60.84 -57.64
CA PHE A 659 -55.02 60.56 -58.51
C PHE A 659 -55.35 61.80 -59.36
N GLY A 660 -55.98 61.59 -60.51
CA GLY A 660 -56.39 62.66 -61.41
C GLY A 660 -57.55 62.24 -62.30
N GLY A 661 -58.62 63.03 -62.30
CA GLY A 661 -59.82 62.73 -63.08
C GLY A 661 -60.44 61.40 -62.65
N ASP A 662 -60.26 60.37 -63.47
CA ASP A 662 -60.82 59.03 -63.33
C ASP A 662 -59.76 57.95 -63.02
N GLU A 663 -58.51 58.31 -62.73
CA GLU A 663 -57.38 57.40 -62.53
C GLU A 663 -56.63 57.60 -61.20
N VAL A 664 -56.22 56.49 -60.58
CA VAL A 664 -55.39 56.43 -59.35
C VAL A 664 -54.07 55.72 -59.64
N PHE A 665 -52.95 56.36 -59.28
CA PHE A 665 -51.62 55.78 -59.39
C PHE A 665 -51.29 54.94 -58.14
N LEU A 666 -51.00 53.66 -58.36
CA LEU A 666 -50.72 52.65 -57.32
C LEU A 666 -49.23 52.39 -57.12
N ASP A 667 -48.37 52.98 -57.96
CA ASP A 667 -46.91 52.83 -57.96
C ASP A 667 -46.45 51.40 -58.26
N THR A 668 -45.77 50.72 -57.34
CA THR A 668 -45.32 49.35 -57.50
C THR A 668 -46.09 48.45 -56.54
N LEU A 669 -46.78 47.45 -57.08
CA LEU A 669 -47.43 46.41 -56.28
C LEU A 669 -46.49 45.20 -56.24
N GLU A 670 -45.95 44.91 -55.05
CA GLU A 670 -44.96 43.84 -54.83
C GLU A 670 -45.58 42.44 -54.96
N SER A 671 -44.78 41.46 -55.37
CA SER A 671 -45.16 40.05 -55.45
C SER A 671 -45.72 39.54 -54.12
N GLU A 672 -46.78 38.74 -54.19
CA GLU A 672 -47.49 38.16 -53.04
C GLU A 672 -48.09 39.17 -52.04
N SER A 673 -48.12 40.47 -52.40
CA SER A 673 -48.70 41.52 -51.57
C SER A 673 -50.22 41.61 -51.72
N LYS A 674 -50.85 42.16 -50.67
CA LYS A 674 -52.28 42.47 -50.62
C LYS A 674 -52.44 43.95 -50.31
N THR A 675 -52.91 44.73 -51.27
CA THR A 675 -53.09 46.18 -51.13
C THR A 675 -54.57 46.51 -51.08
N PHE A 676 -54.97 47.34 -50.12
CA PHE A 676 -56.33 47.85 -50.02
C PHE A 676 -56.37 49.36 -50.17
N ILE A 677 -57.28 49.86 -51.01
CA ILE A 677 -57.53 51.28 -51.21
C ILE A 677 -59.02 51.55 -51.11
N ARG A 678 -59.39 52.71 -50.58
CA ARG A 678 -60.74 53.26 -50.64
C ARG A 678 -60.77 54.40 -51.64
N VAL A 679 -61.71 54.39 -52.56
CA VAL A 679 -61.88 55.40 -53.60
C VAL A 679 -63.29 55.98 -53.51
N LYS A 680 -63.42 57.30 -53.45
CA LYS A 680 -64.70 58.00 -53.50
C LYS A 680 -64.95 58.49 -54.93
N ILE A 681 -66.08 58.07 -55.49
CA ILE A 681 -66.44 58.36 -56.89
C ILE A 681 -67.29 59.64 -56.91
N ASP A 682 -66.92 60.58 -57.77
CA ASP A 682 -67.63 61.81 -58.05
C ASP A 682 -68.31 61.73 -59.43
N GLY A 683 -69.52 62.26 -59.53
CA GLY A 683 -70.43 61.99 -60.66
C GLY A 683 -71.34 60.79 -60.39
N ASN A 684 -72.52 60.79 -61.01
CA ASN A 684 -73.55 59.76 -60.81
C ASN A 684 -73.65 58.85 -62.06
N PRO A 685 -72.68 57.94 -62.28
CA PRO A 685 -72.75 56.98 -63.38
C PRO A 685 -73.86 55.95 -63.12
N SER A 686 -74.57 55.51 -64.16
CA SER A 686 -75.49 54.35 -64.07
C SER A 686 -74.73 53.04 -63.90
N VAL A 687 -73.59 52.90 -64.57
CA VAL A 687 -72.77 51.69 -64.58
C VAL A 687 -71.30 52.05 -64.37
N LEU A 688 -70.60 51.32 -63.51
CA LEU A 688 -69.19 51.55 -63.17
C LEU A 688 -68.33 50.30 -63.43
N SER A 689 -67.18 50.50 -64.05
CA SER A 689 -66.12 49.50 -64.24
C SER A 689 -64.74 50.11 -63.99
N PHE A 690 -63.71 49.28 -63.94
CA PHE A 690 -62.32 49.74 -63.78
C PHE A 690 -61.36 48.99 -64.70
N GLN A 691 -60.21 49.58 -64.98
CA GLN A 691 -59.11 48.96 -65.69
C GLN A 691 -57.84 49.17 -64.89
N LEU A 692 -57.16 48.10 -64.51
CA LEU A 692 -55.83 48.14 -63.89
C LEU A 692 -54.78 47.97 -64.99
N SER A 693 -53.80 48.85 -65.07
CA SER A 693 -52.70 48.78 -66.04
C SER A 693 -51.35 48.87 -65.33
N GLY A 694 -50.31 48.25 -65.89
CA GLY A 694 -48.97 48.26 -65.33
C GLY A 694 -47.97 47.45 -66.16
N LEU A 695 -46.75 47.33 -65.66
CA LEU A 695 -45.68 46.52 -66.24
C LEU A 695 -45.45 45.27 -65.39
N VAL A 696 -45.64 44.09 -65.97
CA VAL A 696 -45.36 42.79 -65.34
C VAL A 696 -44.18 42.16 -66.08
N GLY A 697 -43.09 41.83 -65.39
CA GLY A 697 -41.88 41.32 -66.03
C GLY A 697 -41.25 42.25 -67.09
N GLY A 698 -41.64 43.52 -67.14
CA GLY A 698 -41.22 44.50 -68.15
C GLY A 698 -42.15 44.64 -69.37
N GLU A 699 -43.20 43.83 -69.47
CA GLU A 699 -44.23 43.93 -70.52
C GLU A 699 -45.46 44.72 -70.06
N PRO A 700 -46.05 45.57 -70.91
CA PRO A 700 -47.27 46.31 -70.57
C PRO A 700 -48.49 45.39 -70.56
N VAL A 701 -49.13 45.29 -69.41
CA VAL A 701 -50.33 44.46 -69.18
C VAL A 701 -51.47 45.33 -68.66
N ALA A 702 -52.69 45.01 -69.06
CA ALA A 702 -53.91 45.58 -68.51
C ALA A 702 -54.91 44.49 -68.14
N ALA A 703 -55.54 44.65 -66.98
CA ALA A 703 -56.56 43.78 -66.43
C ALA A 703 -57.88 44.54 -66.31
N THR A 704 -58.91 44.05 -67.01
CA THR A 704 -60.26 44.62 -67.02
C THR A 704 -61.27 43.54 -66.64
N PRO A 705 -62.16 43.79 -65.67
CA PRO A 705 -63.22 42.85 -65.31
C PRO A 705 -64.18 42.64 -66.48
N ARG A 706 -64.77 41.44 -66.58
CA ARG A 706 -65.73 41.11 -67.63
C ARG A 706 -67.12 41.71 -67.41
N SER A 707 -67.41 42.13 -66.18
CA SER A 707 -68.68 42.70 -65.77
C SER A 707 -68.47 44.10 -65.20
N ALA A 708 -69.42 44.98 -65.46
CA ALA A 708 -69.55 46.27 -64.82
C ALA A 708 -70.72 46.23 -63.82
N VAL A 709 -70.69 47.12 -62.84
CA VAL A 709 -71.68 47.16 -61.75
C VAL A 709 -72.72 48.22 -62.02
N ASP A 710 -73.98 47.89 -61.78
CA ASP A 710 -75.07 48.87 -61.70
C ASP A 710 -74.89 49.72 -60.44
N TRP A 711 -74.37 50.94 -60.63
CA TRP A 711 -73.97 51.81 -59.55
C TRP A 711 -75.18 52.32 -58.74
N LYS A 712 -76.33 52.47 -59.41
CA LYS A 712 -77.57 52.91 -58.74
C LYS A 712 -78.14 51.86 -57.80
N SER A 713 -77.94 50.58 -58.10
CA SER A 713 -78.38 49.50 -57.24
C SER A 713 -77.64 49.45 -55.89
N LEU A 714 -76.43 50.02 -55.83
CA LEU A 714 -75.65 50.13 -54.59
C LEU A 714 -76.05 51.32 -53.71
N GLU A 715 -76.78 52.30 -54.24
CA GLU A 715 -77.35 53.41 -53.45
C GLU A 715 -78.62 53.01 -52.68
N GLU A 716 -79.32 51.96 -53.16
CA GLU A 716 -80.59 51.49 -52.58
C GLU A 716 -80.43 50.38 -51.51
N GLU A 717 -79.26 49.73 -51.41
CA GLU A 717 -78.86 48.80 -50.33
C GLU A 717 -78.15 49.50 -49.16
#